data_AF-G0UZ63-F1
#
_entry.id   AF-G0UZ63-F1
#
_cell.length_a   1.000
_cell.length_b   1.000
_cell.length_c   1.000
_cell.angle_alpha   90.00
_cell.angle_beta   90.00
_cell.angle_gamma   90.00
#
_symmetry.space_group_name_H-M   'P 1'
#
loop_
_entity.id
_entity.type
_entity.pdbx_description
1 polymer ?
#
loop_
_entity_poly.entity_id
_entity_poly.type
_entity_poly.pdbx_seq_one_letter_code
_entity_poly.pdbx_strand_id
1 'polypeptide(L)'
;MSFVGECSLSGSRSSTCGETNTSGRSGGSSRKPLARQRRRERVAPPPEPMKAMEKLQLVRCSLTRLRYLCERYRHMMTLDTTDNGELQNFFRSLSDHMTELEHNPRAIGKSIGKGPRHLLHMNRLVKSLLNEATTLLPRCEERMRSLESTYKGLGYHQLQDVCRELEGLQVLLSRAPSEMLSTRSTELLFNLVSIHVDDFDSLSNQRLQSFVREVCNEGALPTYAVKNTEQSEVAVGLVSVFPIEVAIGVFPGKSARIVIQHAHHNLHKIESRILKALQVLEGTSVPDDEAWERQRRELKILQDRVKESLGDLDRIKSRWTADEEDIFKRASSKEQSLLILMETKQARELAVVEEVQVLHDHTVRACLLFASPQYCRWHGETYSQPCHVRIGYKFIGDDGTGSGRVRVQKISVLMPEFYTVMKQQGVSPSVYDQYTYLVPSQYEMWVGLAEFPEMVMSARCPLRGLDPRNDYPRAMEEQKEVGGYFVMHGGERLLRTLVVQRANVPINVERKRFSVRDASLASKAIFIRCKRPSGLSVLNYFYYSTTGQVIFSFSRKVVWQIPASLLLFSMNCRQHSSIDIFRLLTIGIGNVGSTHAARVEAFLQHHYSSSYGNLVSYLDFLAVLGFMYRNYHAISNSFRLLPQYQSLFQGHHDSWYGLFLLRRHVLPHLNVDEPTPDLAPGATLKEIHEWLTPKLVEELNTKFDAIIAIIRQLFGFYLGITGHQGNDVLSYQEAFTVSQVLIGGFEVCLSRLLKVLTYRMATSMPSTLFSQILRITKMDGKGNGRIFEQLKEHTEVSARRTGSDGLATLNRL
;
A
#
# COMPACT_ATOMS: atom_id res chain seq x y z
N MET A 1 21.79 17.65 -44.99
CA MET A 1 21.03 18.86 -45.41
C MET A 1 19.59 18.70 -44.96
N SER A 2 19.08 19.74 -44.28
CA SER A 2 17.69 20.06 -43.90
C SER A 2 16.87 19.10 -43.02
N PHE A 3 16.72 19.56 -41.77
CA PHE A 3 15.76 19.25 -40.70
C PHE A 3 14.27 19.20 -41.13
N VAL A 4 13.51 18.26 -40.56
CA VAL A 4 12.17 18.36 -39.92
C VAL A 4 12.03 17.06 -39.10
N GLY A 5 11.66 16.95 -37.82
CA GLY A 5 11.03 17.84 -36.84
C GLY A 5 10.31 16.92 -35.84
N GLU A 6 10.82 16.88 -34.62
CA GLU A 6 10.35 16.27 -33.37
C GLU A 6 8.94 15.63 -33.32
N CYS A 7 8.87 14.32 -33.03
CA CYS A 7 7.67 13.67 -32.52
C CYS A 7 7.59 13.85 -31.00
N SER A 8 6.79 14.82 -30.58
CA SER A 8 6.40 15.09 -29.19
C SER A 8 5.59 13.92 -28.60
N LEU A 9 6.10 13.37 -27.50
CA LEU A 9 5.49 12.36 -26.63
C LEU A 9 4.11 12.82 -26.11
N SER A 10 3.04 12.25 -26.67
CA SER A 10 1.72 12.31 -26.04
C SER A 10 1.70 11.35 -24.87
N GLY A 11 1.54 11.89 -23.66
CA GLY A 11 1.40 11.15 -22.41
C GLY A 11 0.47 9.95 -22.57
N SER A 12 1.07 8.77 -22.42
CA SER A 12 0.37 7.53 -22.24
C SER A 12 -0.61 7.71 -21.08
N ARG A 13 -1.89 7.41 -21.34
CA ARG A 13 -2.76 6.84 -20.31
C ARG A 13 -1.91 5.84 -19.53
N SER A 14 -1.95 5.94 -18.21
CA SER A 14 -1.51 4.93 -17.25
C SER A 14 -1.46 3.57 -17.94
N SER A 15 -0.24 3.09 -18.15
CA SER A 15 0.01 1.84 -18.84
C SER A 15 -0.92 0.79 -18.25
N THR A 16 -1.71 0.17 -19.13
CA THR A 16 -2.64 -0.93 -18.85
C THR A 16 -1.85 -2.16 -18.42
N CYS A 17 -1.19 -2.11 -17.28
CA CYS A 17 -0.51 -3.22 -16.62
C CYS A 17 -0.23 -2.83 -15.16
N GLY A 18 -1.00 -3.43 -14.25
CA GLY A 18 -0.56 -3.60 -12.86
C GLY A 18 -1.03 -2.58 -11.83
N GLU A 19 -1.91 -1.65 -12.16
CA GLU A 19 -2.77 -1.04 -11.14
C GLU A 19 -3.97 -1.97 -10.94
N THR A 20 -3.83 -2.90 -10.00
CA THR A 20 -4.99 -3.52 -9.36
C THR A 20 -5.71 -2.42 -8.59
N ASN A 21 -6.57 -1.66 -9.28
CA ASN A 21 -7.71 -1.06 -8.64
C ASN A 21 -8.51 -2.21 -8.04
N THR A 22 -8.49 -2.31 -6.73
CA THR A 22 -9.37 -3.16 -5.94
C THR A 22 -10.80 -2.80 -6.32
N SER A 23 -11.39 -3.58 -7.22
CA SER A 23 -12.83 -3.55 -7.47
C SER A 23 -13.53 -4.14 -6.25
N GLY A 24 -13.72 -3.30 -5.23
CA GLY A 24 -14.70 -3.56 -4.18
C GLY A 24 -16.09 -3.52 -4.80
N ARG A 25 -16.57 -4.65 -5.34
CA ARG A 25 -18.01 -4.88 -5.54
C ARG A 25 -18.63 -5.08 -4.14
N SER A 26 -18.90 -4.00 -3.43
CA SER A 26 -19.92 -4.01 -2.38
C SER A 26 -21.26 -3.76 -3.05
N GLY A 27 -22.02 -4.85 -3.28
CA GLY A 27 -23.44 -4.76 -3.58
C GLY A 27 -24.16 -4.20 -2.35
N GLY A 28 -24.43 -2.90 -2.37
CA GLY A 28 -25.22 -2.21 -1.38
C GLY A 28 -26.03 -1.14 -2.08
N SER A 29 -27.32 -1.39 -2.25
CA SER A 29 -28.29 -0.38 -2.67
C SER A 29 -28.19 0.84 -1.76
N SER A 30 -27.69 1.96 -2.28
CA SER A 30 -27.66 3.23 -1.54
C SER A 30 -28.47 4.30 -2.26
N ARG A 31 -29.77 4.34 -1.98
CA ARG A 31 -30.51 5.61 -1.99
C ARG A 31 -30.14 6.36 -0.69
N LYS A 32 -29.11 7.20 -0.74
CA LYS A 32 -28.85 8.26 0.25
C LYS A 32 -28.73 9.60 -0.48
N PRO A 33 -29.25 10.70 0.08
CA PRO A 33 -29.41 11.96 -0.63
C PRO A 33 -28.06 12.65 -0.84
N LEU A 34 -27.92 13.27 -2.01
CA LEU A 34 -26.82 14.11 -2.47
C LEU A 34 -26.61 15.32 -1.54
N ALA A 35 -25.88 15.13 -0.43
CA ALA A 35 -25.24 16.23 0.29
C ALA A 35 -23.86 16.44 -0.32
N ARG A 36 -23.67 17.62 -0.93
CA ARG A 36 -22.46 18.15 -1.57
C ARG A 36 -21.13 17.65 -0.94
N GLN A 37 -20.60 16.55 -1.46
CA GLN A 37 -19.16 16.30 -1.45
C GLN A 37 -18.51 17.32 -2.40
N ARG A 38 -18.15 18.50 -1.88
CA ARG A 38 -17.10 19.29 -2.53
C ARG A 38 -15.79 18.56 -2.28
N ARG A 39 -15.49 17.57 -3.12
CA ARG A 39 -14.10 17.14 -3.32
C ARG A 39 -13.29 18.41 -3.52
N ARG A 40 -12.16 18.53 -2.81
CA ARG A 40 -11.11 19.52 -3.06
C ARG A 40 -10.48 19.19 -4.41
N GLU A 41 -11.25 19.39 -5.47
CA GLU A 41 -10.73 19.50 -6.81
C GLU A 41 -9.87 20.76 -6.81
N ARG A 42 -8.67 20.65 -7.41
CA ARG A 42 -7.89 21.82 -7.78
C ARG A 42 -8.88 22.85 -8.34
N VAL A 43 -8.77 24.13 -7.97
CA VAL A 43 -9.14 25.15 -8.94
C VAL A 43 -8.07 25.03 -10.01
N ALA A 44 -8.20 24.00 -10.84
CA ALA A 44 -7.54 23.99 -12.12
C ALA A 44 -7.93 25.31 -12.77
N PRO A 45 -7.02 26.01 -13.46
CA PRO A 45 -7.46 27.03 -14.39
C PRO A 45 -8.64 26.44 -15.17
N PRO A 46 -9.76 27.20 -15.33
CA PRO A 46 -10.99 26.66 -15.90
C PRO A 46 -10.61 25.82 -17.11
N PRO A 47 -10.96 24.53 -17.12
CA PRO A 47 -10.37 23.59 -18.04
C PRO A 47 -10.59 24.10 -19.45
N GLU A 48 -9.49 24.37 -20.15
CA GLU A 48 -9.58 24.95 -21.49
C GLU A 48 -10.46 24.03 -22.34
N PRO A 49 -11.42 24.59 -23.10
CA PRO A 49 -12.18 23.79 -24.05
C PRO A 49 -11.22 23.08 -24.99
N MET A 50 -11.43 21.79 -25.21
CA MET A 50 -10.58 20.95 -26.05
C MET A 50 -10.45 21.56 -27.44
N LYS A 51 -9.21 21.71 -27.93
CA LYS A 51 -8.97 22.21 -29.28
C LYS A 51 -9.35 21.14 -30.32
N ALA A 52 -9.80 21.54 -31.51
CA ALA A 52 -10.17 20.60 -32.56
C ALA A 52 -9.01 19.64 -32.95
N MET A 53 -7.77 20.16 -32.95
CA MET A 53 -6.57 19.37 -33.23
C MET A 53 -6.27 18.32 -32.15
N GLU A 54 -6.53 18.68 -30.89
CA GLU A 54 -6.39 17.77 -29.77
C GLU A 54 -7.41 16.62 -29.86
N LYS A 55 -8.68 16.95 -30.10
CA LYS A 55 -9.73 15.94 -30.33
C LYS A 55 -9.31 14.95 -31.42
N LEU A 56 -8.77 15.45 -32.52
CA LEU A 56 -8.30 14.62 -33.63
C LEU A 56 -7.12 13.72 -33.23
N GLN A 57 -6.18 14.23 -32.43
CA GLN A 57 -5.09 13.43 -31.89
C GLN A 57 -5.60 12.32 -30.96
N LEU A 58 -6.52 12.63 -30.05
CA LEU A 58 -7.10 11.63 -29.14
C LEU A 58 -7.86 10.54 -29.89
N VAL A 59 -8.62 10.91 -30.92
CA VAL A 59 -9.29 9.96 -31.81
C VAL A 59 -8.26 9.03 -32.47
N ARG A 60 -7.16 9.56 -33.01
CA ARG A 60 -6.07 8.74 -33.58
C ARG A 60 -5.45 7.81 -32.54
N CYS A 61 -5.14 8.31 -31.35
CA CYS A 61 -4.58 7.49 -30.28
C CYS A 61 -5.54 6.36 -29.85
N SER A 62 -6.85 6.61 -29.82
CA SER A 62 -7.86 5.58 -29.54
C SER A 62 -7.90 4.51 -30.62
N LEU A 63 -7.83 4.89 -31.90
CA LEU A 63 -7.74 3.93 -33.01
C LEU A 63 -6.47 3.07 -32.92
N THR A 64 -5.31 3.68 -32.61
CA THR A 64 -4.05 2.94 -32.40
C THR A 64 -4.16 1.95 -31.24
N ARG A 65 -4.84 2.31 -30.14
CA ARG A 65 -5.07 1.39 -29.01
C ARG A 65 -6.00 0.23 -29.39
N LEU A 66 -7.07 0.50 -30.13
CA LEU A 66 -7.97 -0.55 -30.63
C LEU A 66 -7.23 -1.54 -31.54
N ARG A 67 -6.37 -1.05 -32.44
CA ARG A 67 -5.50 -1.89 -33.26
C ARG A 67 -4.57 -2.77 -32.41
N TYR A 68 -3.90 -2.18 -31.43
CA TYR A 68 -3.05 -2.93 -30.51
C TYR A 68 -3.83 -4.03 -29.77
N LEU A 69 -5.07 -3.75 -29.36
CA LEU A 69 -5.94 -4.75 -28.73
C LEU A 69 -6.29 -5.89 -29.70
N CYS A 70 -6.54 -5.59 -30.98
CA CYS A 70 -6.77 -6.61 -32.01
C CYS A 70 -5.53 -7.50 -32.24
N GLU A 71 -4.34 -6.89 -32.35
CA GLU A 71 -3.07 -7.61 -32.50
C GLU A 71 -2.80 -8.48 -31.27
N ARG A 72 -3.00 -7.93 -30.07
CA ARG A 72 -2.88 -8.65 -28.80
C ARG A 72 -3.82 -9.85 -28.71
N TYR A 73 -5.09 -9.70 -29.09
CA TYR A 73 -6.04 -10.80 -29.13
C TYR A 73 -5.59 -11.89 -30.10
N ARG A 74 -5.14 -11.52 -31.30
CA ARG A 74 -4.64 -12.46 -32.30
C ARG A 74 -3.49 -13.33 -31.78
N HIS A 75 -2.57 -12.77 -31.01
CA HIS A 75 -1.46 -13.52 -30.42
C HIS A 75 -1.88 -14.41 -29.25
N MET A 76 -3.03 -14.14 -28.63
CA MET A 76 -3.48 -14.78 -27.40
C MET A 76 -4.66 -15.74 -27.62
N MET A 77 -5.30 -15.69 -28.79
CA MET A 77 -6.49 -16.49 -29.13
C MET A 77 -6.26 -18.00 -28.95
N THR A 78 -5.05 -18.50 -29.18
CA THR A 78 -4.71 -19.92 -29.01
C THR A 78 -4.64 -20.36 -27.54
N LEU A 79 -4.59 -19.41 -26.60
CA LEU A 79 -4.45 -19.68 -25.17
C LEU A 79 -5.80 -19.74 -24.45
N ASP A 80 -6.84 -19.11 -25.02
CA ASP A 80 -8.18 -19.12 -24.45
C ASP A 80 -9.01 -20.25 -25.06
N THR A 81 -9.12 -21.37 -24.34
CA THR A 81 -9.89 -22.54 -24.78
C THR A 81 -11.40 -22.39 -24.55
N THR A 82 -11.87 -21.26 -24.02
CA THR A 82 -13.30 -21.00 -23.76
C THR A 82 -14.01 -20.31 -24.93
N ASP A 83 -13.28 -20.03 -26.00
CA ASP A 83 -13.76 -19.26 -27.14
C ASP A 83 -14.57 -20.09 -28.14
N ASN A 84 -15.83 -19.72 -28.36
CA ASN A 84 -16.79 -20.38 -29.26
C ASN A 84 -16.89 -19.72 -30.64
N GLY A 85 -15.87 -18.98 -31.08
CA GLY A 85 -15.84 -18.37 -32.41
C GLY A 85 -16.68 -17.09 -32.54
N GLU A 86 -17.67 -16.85 -31.67
CA GLU A 86 -18.39 -15.55 -31.59
C GLU A 86 -17.44 -14.39 -31.25
N LEU A 87 -16.54 -14.58 -30.28
CA LEU A 87 -15.55 -13.58 -29.90
C LEU A 87 -14.51 -13.39 -31.02
N GLN A 88 -14.09 -14.48 -31.67
CA GLN A 88 -13.21 -14.43 -32.83
C GLN A 88 -13.84 -13.67 -34.00
N ASN A 89 -15.13 -13.87 -34.23
CA ASN A 89 -15.88 -13.17 -35.27
C ASN A 89 -15.99 -11.68 -34.95
N PHE A 90 -16.23 -11.32 -33.68
CA PHE A 90 -16.20 -9.92 -33.24
C PHE A 90 -14.82 -9.28 -33.47
N PHE A 91 -13.73 -9.90 -33.04
CA PHE A 91 -12.39 -9.34 -33.22
C PHE A 91 -11.94 -9.31 -34.69
N ARG A 92 -12.39 -10.28 -35.51
CA ARG A 92 -12.19 -10.25 -36.96
C ARG A 92 -12.95 -9.07 -37.59
N SER A 93 -14.24 -8.93 -37.26
CA SER A 93 -15.07 -7.78 -37.66
C SER A 93 -14.44 -6.45 -37.23
N LEU A 94 -13.98 -6.35 -35.98
CA LEU A 94 -13.31 -5.16 -35.45
C LEU A 94 -12.05 -4.84 -36.25
N SER A 95 -11.22 -5.84 -36.55
CA SER A 95 -9.99 -5.70 -37.34
C SER A 95 -10.27 -5.24 -38.78
N ASP A 96 -11.33 -5.74 -39.40
CA ASP A 96 -11.73 -5.34 -40.75
C ASP A 96 -12.16 -3.87 -40.74
N HIS A 97 -13.02 -3.47 -39.79
CA HIS A 97 -13.47 -2.09 -39.64
C HIS A 97 -12.33 -1.13 -39.20
N MET A 98 -11.25 -1.60 -38.58
CA MET A 98 -10.10 -0.72 -38.25
C MET A 98 -9.49 -0.10 -39.51
N THR A 99 -9.41 -0.87 -40.61
CA THR A 99 -8.89 -0.35 -41.87
C THR A 99 -9.78 0.77 -42.45
N GLU A 100 -11.10 0.65 -42.25
CA GLU A 100 -12.09 1.66 -42.65
C GLU A 100 -12.05 2.91 -41.75
N LEU A 101 -11.78 2.76 -40.45
CA LEU A 101 -11.68 3.89 -39.51
C LEU A 101 -10.38 4.70 -39.68
N GLU A 102 -9.31 4.07 -40.19
CA GLU A 102 -8.02 4.74 -40.45
C GLU A 102 -8.01 5.50 -41.79
N HIS A 103 -8.69 4.98 -42.82
CA HIS A 103 -8.72 5.58 -44.15
C HIS A 103 -9.85 6.61 -44.28
N ASN A 104 -9.51 7.87 -44.51
CA ASN A 104 -10.48 8.90 -44.88
C ASN A 104 -10.91 8.70 -46.35
N PRO A 105 -12.09 8.14 -46.66
CA PRO A 105 -12.50 7.89 -48.03
C PRO A 105 -12.86 9.23 -48.66
N ARG A 106 -12.20 9.60 -49.76
CA ARG A 106 -12.54 10.80 -50.54
C ARG A 106 -13.98 10.79 -51.09
N ALA A 107 -14.66 9.65 -51.04
CA ALA A 107 -15.99 9.43 -51.62
C ALA A 107 -17.00 8.86 -50.60
N ILE A 108 -17.25 9.55 -49.48
CA ILE A 108 -18.47 9.28 -48.69
C ILE A 108 -19.61 10.10 -49.33
N GLY A 109 -20.65 9.42 -49.83
CA GLY A 109 -21.78 9.96 -50.59
C GLY A 109 -22.55 11.12 -49.91
N LYS A 110 -23.48 11.74 -50.67
CA LYS A 110 -24.25 12.92 -50.23
C LYS A 110 -25.22 12.55 -49.07
N SER A 111 -25.11 13.24 -47.92
CA SER A 111 -26.19 13.27 -46.91
C SER A 111 -26.33 14.62 -46.20
N ILE A 112 -27.50 14.80 -45.59
CA ILE A 112 -28.30 16.02 -45.35
C ILE A 112 -27.83 16.91 -44.17
N GLY A 113 -26.59 16.80 -43.67
CA GLY A 113 -26.15 17.48 -42.43
C GLY A 113 -24.87 18.33 -42.55
N LYS A 114 -24.77 19.40 -41.73
CA LYS A 114 -23.54 20.22 -41.56
C LYS A 114 -22.55 19.49 -40.63
N GLY A 115 -21.42 19.00 -41.16
CA GLY A 115 -20.31 18.41 -40.39
C GLY A 115 -19.33 17.57 -41.25
N PRO A 116 -18.13 17.24 -40.73
CA PRO A 116 -17.15 16.40 -41.45
C PRO A 116 -17.68 14.95 -41.63
N ARG A 117 -17.89 14.54 -42.89
CA ARG A 117 -18.53 13.25 -43.28
C ARG A 117 -17.90 12.03 -42.62
N HIS A 118 -16.57 12.03 -42.51
CA HIS A 118 -15.80 10.93 -41.91
C HIS A 118 -16.08 10.74 -40.42
N LEU A 119 -16.21 11.81 -39.63
CA LEU A 119 -16.48 11.69 -38.19
C LEU A 119 -17.87 11.10 -37.91
N LEU A 120 -18.86 11.46 -38.74
CA LEU A 120 -20.22 10.91 -38.63
C LEU A 120 -20.25 9.42 -38.99
N HIS A 121 -19.49 9.02 -40.01
CA HIS A 121 -19.32 7.61 -40.37
C HIS A 121 -18.65 6.81 -39.25
N MET A 122 -17.51 7.30 -38.72
CA MET A 122 -16.84 6.69 -37.57
C MET A 122 -17.76 6.57 -36.36
N ASN A 123 -18.57 7.59 -36.05
CA ASN A 123 -19.49 7.55 -34.90
C ASN A 123 -20.56 6.45 -35.08
N ARG A 124 -21.08 6.24 -36.29
CA ARG A 124 -22.03 5.15 -36.57
C ARG A 124 -21.37 3.78 -36.40
N LEU A 125 -20.17 3.60 -36.95
CA LEU A 125 -19.43 2.33 -36.82
C LEU A 125 -19.06 2.03 -35.37
N VAL A 126 -18.52 3.00 -34.64
CA VAL A 126 -18.16 2.85 -33.22
C VAL A 126 -19.40 2.52 -32.38
N LYS A 127 -20.56 3.13 -32.65
CA LYS A 127 -21.83 2.76 -32.00
C LYS A 127 -22.24 1.32 -32.30
N SER A 128 -22.10 0.87 -33.55
CA SER A 128 -22.41 -0.50 -33.94
C SER A 128 -21.53 -1.50 -33.21
N LEU A 129 -20.20 -1.28 -33.24
CA LEU A 129 -19.21 -2.13 -32.56
C LEU A 129 -19.39 -2.14 -31.05
N LEU A 130 -19.72 -0.99 -30.44
CA LEU A 130 -19.98 -0.90 -29.01
C LEU A 130 -21.24 -1.67 -28.61
N ASN A 131 -22.31 -1.60 -29.40
CA ASN A 131 -23.52 -2.38 -29.17
C ASN A 131 -23.23 -3.89 -29.28
N GLU A 132 -22.47 -4.30 -30.29
CA GLU A 132 -22.06 -5.71 -30.44
C GLU A 132 -21.24 -6.17 -29.23
N ALA A 133 -20.21 -5.42 -28.83
CA ALA A 133 -19.35 -5.75 -27.70
C ALA A 133 -20.12 -5.81 -26.37
N THR A 134 -21.04 -4.87 -26.11
CA THR A 134 -21.86 -4.85 -24.88
C THR A 134 -22.86 -5.99 -24.80
N THR A 135 -23.37 -6.48 -25.93
CA THR A 135 -24.23 -7.68 -25.96
C THR A 135 -23.46 -8.98 -25.71
N LEU A 136 -22.18 -9.05 -26.13
CA LEU A 136 -21.32 -10.22 -25.94
C LEU A 136 -20.77 -10.32 -24.50
N LEU A 137 -20.52 -9.18 -23.85
CA LEU A 137 -19.89 -9.11 -22.53
C LEU A 137 -20.56 -9.96 -21.44
N PRO A 138 -21.89 -9.93 -21.22
CA PRO A 138 -22.54 -10.78 -20.21
C PRO A 138 -22.48 -12.28 -20.57
N ARG A 139 -22.56 -12.63 -21.87
CA ARG A 139 -22.46 -14.03 -22.33
C ARG A 139 -21.06 -14.59 -22.08
N CYS A 140 -20.03 -13.80 -22.32
CA CYS A 140 -18.65 -14.15 -21.99
C CYS A 140 -18.43 -14.28 -20.48
N GLU A 141 -19.06 -13.42 -19.66
CA GLU A 141 -18.97 -13.51 -18.20
C GLU A 141 -19.60 -14.79 -17.65
N GLU A 142 -20.78 -15.18 -18.15
CA GLU A 142 -21.45 -16.44 -17.76
C GLU A 142 -20.63 -17.68 -18.15
N ARG A 143 -20.08 -17.71 -19.37
CA ARG A 143 -19.23 -18.82 -19.84
C ARG A 143 -17.92 -18.91 -19.07
N MET A 144 -17.31 -17.77 -18.76
CA MET A 144 -16.14 -17.72 -17.88
C MET A 144 -16.46 -18.37 -16.53
N ARG A 145 -17.68 -18.25 -16.00
CA ARG A 145 -18.05 -18.91 -14.74
C ARG A 145 -18.24 -20.42 -14.88
N SER A 146 -18.70 -20.92 -16.04
CA SER A 146 -19.04 -22.33 -16.23
C SER A 146 -17.88 -23.22 -16.68
N LEU A 147 -16.90 -22.70 -17.43
CA LEU A 147 -15.81 -23.50 -18.01
C LEU A 147 -14.52 -23.37 -17.19
N GLU A 148 -13.88 -24.51 -16.93
CA GLU A 148 -12.50 -24.56 -16.41
C GLU A 148 -11.52 -24.52 -17.59
N SER A 149 -10.69 -23.48 -17.64
CA SER A 149 -9.62 -23.33 -18.62
C SER A 149 -8.32 -22.87 -17.94
N THR A 150 -7.19 -23.24 -18.54
CA THR A 150 -5.85 -22.90 -18.03
C THR A 150 -5.63 -21.38 -17.96
N TYR A 151 -6.27 -20.61 -18.84
CA TYR A 151 -6.22 -19.14 -18.88
C TYR A 151 -7.63 -18.54 -18.83
N LYS A 152 -8.27 -18.66 -17.66
CA LYS A 152 -9.65 -18.22 -17.44
C LYS A 152 -9.83 -16.72 -17.66
N GLY A 153 -10.81 -16.33 -18.49
CA GLY A 153 -11.26 -14.94 -18.64
C GLY A 153 -10.38 -14.05 -19.53
N LEU A 154 -9.43 -14.63 -20.27
CA LEU A 154 -8.48 -13.87 -21.09
C LEU A 154 -9.17 -13.04 -22.19
N GLY A 155 -10.02 -13.67 -23.00
CA GLY A 155 -10.81 -13.00 -24.03
C GLY A 155 -11.85 -12.04 -23.45
N TYR A 156 -12.44 -12.38 -22.31
CA TYR A 156 -13.37 -11.50 -21.58
C TYR A 156 -12.72 -10.18 -21.17
N HIS A 157 -11.52 -10.22 -20.58
CA HIS A 157 -10.82 -9.00 -20.18
C HIS A 157 -10.40 -8.14 -21.37
N GLN A 158 -10.03 -8.76 -22.49
CA GLN A 158 -9.72 -8.00 -23.71
C GLN A 158 -10.97 -7.36 -24.32
N LEU A 159 -12.11 -8.05 -24.30
CA LEU A 159 -13.39 -7.48 -24.70
C LEU A 159 -13.77 -6.29 -23.81
N GLN A 160 -13.54 -6.38 -22.49
CA GLN A 160 -13.73 -5.25 -21.57
C GLN A 160 -12.85 -4.05 -21.94
N ASP A 161 -11.58 -4.28 -22.27
CA ASP A 161 -10.66 -3.21 -22.68
C ASP A 161 -11.12 -2.56 -24.00
N VAL A 162 -11.60 -3.37 -24.96
CA VAL A 162 -12.19 -2.86 -26.21
C VAL A 162 -13.44 -2.02 -25.94
N CYS A 163 -14.35 -2.48 -25.08
CA CYS A 163 -15.54 -1.71 -24.69
C CYS A 163 -15.16 -0.34 -24.12
N ARG A 164 -14.20 -0.27 -23.19
CA ARG A 164 -13.75 1.00 -22.60
C ARG A 164 -13.17 1.96 -23.65
N GLU A 165 -12.39 1.44 -24.60
CA GLU A 165 -11.82 2.27 -25.67
C GLU A 165 -12.88 2.75 -26.66
N LEU A 166 -13.86 1.90 -27.01
CA LEU A 166 -15.00 2.26 -27.87
C LEU A 166 -15.91 3.31 -27.20
N GLU A 167 -16.20 3.17 -25.90
CA GLU A 167 -16.94 4.18 -25.11
C GLU A 167 -16.19 5.52 -25.11
N GLY A 168 -14.88 5.49 -24.84
CA GLY A 168 -14.05 6.70 -24.88
C GLY A 168 -14.04 7.36 -26.26
N LEU A 169 -13.94 6.55 -27.33
CA LEU A 169 -13.98 7.04 -28.71
C LEU A 169 -15.38 7.60 -29.07
N GLN A 170 -16.46 6.98 -28.62
CA GLN A 170 -17.83 7.45 -28.82
C GLN A 170 -18.05 8.82 -28.15
N VAL A 171 -17.55 9.02 -26.94
CA VAL A 171 -17.61 10.32 -26.25
C VAL A 171 -16.88 11.39 -27.05
N LEU A 172 -15.67 11.09 -27.53
CA LEU A 172 -14.90 12.01 -28.38
C LEU A 172 -15.65 12.34 -29.67
N LEU A 173 -16.26 11.38 -30.34
CA LEU A 173 -16.94 11.58 -31.63
C LEU A 173 -18.30 12.27 -31.50
N SER A 174 -19.01 12.11 -30.38
CA SER A 174 -20.37 12.62 -30.18
C SER A 174 -20.46 14.07 -29.71
N ARG A 175 -19.47 14.57 -28.96
CA ARG A 175 -19.47 15.92 -28.38
C ARG A 175 -18.66 16.92 -29.18
N ALA A 176 -19.02 18.20 -29.13
CA ALA A 176 -18.20 19.26 -29.73
C ALA A 176 -16.89 19.44 -28.93
N PRO A 177 -15.77 19.86 -29.56
CA PRO A 177 -14.53 20.15 -28.84
C PRO A 177 -14.73 21.17 -27.70
N SER A 178 -15.59 22.17 -27.91
CA SER A 178 -15.92 23.19 -26.91
C SER A 178 -16.70 22.67 -25.69
N GLU A 179 -17.35 21.52 -25.80
CA GLU A 179 -18.10 20.87 -24.71
C GLU A 179 -17.23 19.89 -23.91
N MET A 180 -16.00 19.65 -24.38
CA MET A 180 -15.06 18.72 -23.77
C MET A 180 -13.89 19.49 -23.18
N LEU A 181 -13.35 18.97 -22.09
CA LEU A 181 -12.18 19.55 -21.44
C LEU A 181 -10.91 19.08 -22.14
N SER A 182 -9.95 19.98 -22.31
CA SER A 182 -8.60 19.64 -22.78
C SER A 182 -8.00 18.57 -21.88
N THR A 183 -7.65 17.45 -22.49
CA THR A 183 -6.78 16.38 -21.96
C THR A 183 -5.30 16.64 -22.23
N ARG A 184 -4.97 17.62 -23.10
CA ARG A 184 -3.61 18.10 -23.28
C ARG A 184 -3.19 18.82 -22.00
N SER A 185 -2.13 18.27 -21.42
CA SER A 185 -1.21 19.01 -20.55
C SER A 185 -0.94 20.35 -21.19
N THR A 186 -1.21 21.45 -20.50
CA THR A 186 -0.90 22.83 -20.90
C THR A 186 0.59 23.11 -21.14
N GLU A 187 1.45 22.07 -21.17
CA GLU A 187 2.92 22.14 -21.22
C GLU A 187 3.55 23.01 -20.11
N LEU A 188 2.76 23.41 -19.12
CA LEU A 188 3.23 24.16 -17.96
C LEU A 188 3.97 23.21 -17.03
N LEU A 189 5.03 23.73 -16.38
CA LEU A 189 5.79 23.11 -15.29
C LEU A 189 4.90 22.34 -14.31
N PHE A 190 3.70 22.86 -14.06
CA PHE A 190 2.67 22.23 -13.22
C PHE A 190 2.35 20.78 -13.58
N ASN A 191 2.24 20.42 -14.87
CA ASN A 191 1.88 19.05 -15.29
C ASN A 191 3.05 18.07 -15.17
N LEU A 192 4.29 18.57 -15.21
CA LEU A 192 5.48 17.75 -14.92
C LEU A 192 5.58 17.44 -13.43
N VAL A 193 5.15 18.40 -12.60
CA VAL A 193 5.20 18.30 -11.14
C VAL A 193 3.99 17.55 -10.56
N SER A 194 2.82 17.62 -11.20
CA SER A 194 1.59 17.07 -10.64
C SER A 194 1.68 15.60 -10.28
N ILE A 195 2.45 14.80 -11.05
CA ILE A 195 2.69 13.38 -10.76
C ILE A 195 3.33 13.21 -9.38
N HIS A 196 4.29 14.07 -9.01
CA HIS A 196 4.95 14.02 -7.70
C HIS A 196 3.99 14.36 -6.57
N VAL A 197 3.16 15.41 -6.75
CA VAL A 197 2.20 15.87 -5.75
C VAL A 197 1.08 14.85 -5.54
N ASP A 198 0.51 14.33 -6.64
CA ASP A 198 -0.58 13.35 -6.58
C ASP A 198 -0.09 12.02 -6.00
N ASP A 199 1.15 11.59 -6.34
CA ASP A 199 1.79 10.41 -5.75
C ASP A 199 2.09 10.61 -4.26
N PHE A 200 2.55 11.81 -3.85
CA PHE A 200 2.76 12.14 -2.43
C PHE A 200 1.45 12.13 -1.64
N ASP A 201 0.36 12.68 -2.17
CA ASP A 201 -0.95 12.61 -1.51
C ASP A 201 -1.42 11.14 -1.33
N SER A 202 -1.12 10.28 -2.30
CA SER A 202 -1.44 8.84 -2.24
C SER A 202 -0.69 8.12 -1.10
N LEU A 203 0.47 8.64 -0.66
CA LEU A 203 1.27 8.07 0.43
C LEU A 203 0.44 7.95 1.71
N SER A 204 -0.18 9.05 2.13
CA SER A 204 -0.95 9.08 3.37
C SER A 204 -2.34 8.45 3.25
N ASN A 205 -2.97 8.58 2.08
CA ASN A 205 -4.33 8.09 1.86
C ASN A 205 -4.39 6.56 1.77
N GLN A 206 -3.39 5.94 1.11
CA GLN A 206 -3.44 4.53 0.75
C GLN A 206 -2.20 3.77 1.24
N ARG A 207 -0.99 4.22 0.88
CA ARG A 207 0.23 3.40 1.04
C ARG A 207 0.62 3.12 2.48
N LEU A 208 0.50 4.11 3.37
CA LEU A 208 0.79 3.92 4.81
C LEU A 208 -0.16 2.89 5.44
N GLN A 209 -1.44 2.90 5.05
CA GLN A 209 -2.42 1.93 5.57
C GLN A 209 -2.12 0.53 5.05
N SER A 210 -1.84 0.39 3.75
CA SER A 210 -1.41 -0.85 3.15
C SER A 210 -0.14 -1.38 3.82
N PHE A 211 0.83 -0.52 4.11
CA PHE A 211 2.05 -0.88 4.83
C PHE A 211 1.77 -1.43 6.24
N VAL A 212 0.93 -0.76 7.02
CA VAL A 212 0.56 -1.25 8.37
C VAL A 212 -0.13 -2.61 8.29
N ARG A 213 -1.10 -2.77 7.36
CA ARG A 213 -1.76 -4.06 7.13
C ARG A 213 -0.80 -5.15 6.72
N GLU A 214 0.14 -4.88 5.81
CA GLU A 214 1.17 -5.83 5.39
C GLU A 214 2.02 -6.30 6.59
N VAL A 215 2.48 -5.38 7.43
CA VAL A 215 3.29 -5.70 8.62
C VAL A 215 2.50 -6.58 9.60
N CYS A 216 1.24 -6.23 9.86
CA CYS A 216 0.36 -7.01 10.73
C CYS A 216 0.02 -8.38 10.15
N ASN A 217 -0.29 -8.45 8.85
CA ASN A 217 -0.73 -9.68 8.20
C ASN A 217 0.40 -10.72 8.14
N GLU A 218 1.62 -10.26 7.85
CA GLU A 218 2.80 -11.09 7.86
C GLU A 218 3.23 -11.49 9.28
N GLY A 219 2.79 -10.76 10.31
CA GLY A 219 3.31 -10.95 11.67
C GLY A 219 4.75 -10.49 11.83
N ALA A 220 5.17 -9.49 11.03
CA ALA A 220 6.52 -8.90 11.01
C ALA A 220 6.76 -7.96 12.22
N LEU A 221 6.48 -8.46 13.42
CA LEU A 221 6.47 -7.68 14.65
C LEU A 221 7.85 -7.72 15.35
N PRO A 222 8.38 -6.58 15.82
CA PRO A 222 9.53 -6.59 16.70
C PRO A 222 9.16 -7.22 18.03
N THR A 223 10.01 -8.13 18.51
CA THR A 223 9.73 -8.93 19.69
C THR A 223 10.96 -9.01 20.58
N TYR A 224 10.76 -8.95 21.89
CA TYR A 224 11.81 -9.12 22.89
C TYR A 224 11.30 -9.98 24.06
N ALA A 225 12.21 -10.73 24.68
CA ALA A 225 11.88 -11.58 25.83
C ALA A 225 11.85 -10.78 27.13
N VAL A 226 10.84 -11.03 27.96
CA VAL A 226 10.75 -10.54 29.35
C VAL A 226 11.50 -11.52 30.24
N LYS A 227 12.49 -11.01 30.97
CA LYS A 227 13.30 -11.82 31.89
C LYS A 227 12.65 -11.85 33.28
N ASN A 228 12.83 -12.95 34.00
CA ASN A 228 12.45 -12.97 35.41
C ASN A 228 13.49 -12.18 36.22
N THR A 229 13.02 -11.28 37.09
CA THR A 229 13.88 -10.47 37.97
C THR A 229 14.67 -11.34 38.96
N GLU A 230 14.14 -12.50 39.33
CA GLU A 230 14.75 -13.43 40.29
C GLU A 230 15.72 -14.43 39.64
N GLN A 231 15.53 -14.76 38.36
CA GLN A 231 16.35 -15.71 37.60
C GLN A 231 16.64 -15.10 36.22
N SER A 232 17.81 -14.48 36.05
CA SER A 232 18.17 -13.73 34.83
C SER A 232 18.35 -14.60 33.56
N GLU A 233 18.38 -15.93 33.70
CA GLU A 233 18.62 -16.87 32.60
C GLU A 233 17.34 -17.42 31.94
N VAL A 234 16.18 -17.35 32.60
CA VAL A 234 14.91 -17.88 32.07
C VAL A 234 14.00 -16.75 31.61
N ALA A 235 13.57 -16.81 30.35
CA ALA A 235 12.58 -15.89 29.80
C ALA A 235 11.16 -16.33 30.20
N VAL A 236 10.38 -15.40 30.76
CA VAL A 236 8.96 -15.64 31.17
C VAL A 236 8.06 -15.69 29.94
N GLY A 237 8.43 -14.95 28.89
CA GLY A 237 7.71 -14.92 27.62
C GLY A 237 8.21 -13.78 26.73
N LEU A 238 7.43 -13.45 25.70
CA LEU A 238 7.72 -12.47 24.67
C LEU A 238 6.72 -11.31 24.69
N VAL A 239 7.22 -10.10 24.47
CA VAL A 239 6.44 -8.89 24.24
C VAL A 239 6.75 -8.38 22.84
N SER A 240 5.70 -8.05 22.08
CA SER A 240 5.80 -7.40 20.77
C SER A 240 4.91 -6.17 20.72
N VAL A 241 5.39 -5.10 20.09
CA VAL A 241 4.58 -3.91 19.79
C VAL A 241 4.34 -3.85 18.28
N PHE A 242 3.09 -3.64 17.88
CA PHE A 242 2.70 -3.55 16.47
C PHE A 242 1.99 -2.24 16.15
N PRO A 243 2.19 -1.67 14.95
CA PRO A 243 1.45 -0.50 14.53
C PRO A 243 0.01 -0.89 14.18
N ILE A 244 -0.96 -0.07 14.58
CA ILE A 244 -2.37 -0.20 14.19
C ILE A 244 -2.70 0.82 13.12
N GLU A 245 -2.20 2.05 13.29
CA GLU A 245 -2.54 3.17 12.42
C GLU A 245 -1.46 4.27 12.47
N VAL A 246 -1.32 5.02 11.38
CA VAL A 246 -0.41 6.15 11.26
C VAL A 246 -1.23 7.39 10.91
N ALA A 247 -1.03 8.48 11.63
CA ALA A 247 -1.64 9.78 11.37
C ALA A 247 -0.57 10.83 11.08
N ILE A 248 -0.75 11.60 10.01
CA ILE A 248 0.15 12.70 9.61
C ILE A 248 -0.69 13.96 9.38
N GLY A 249 -0.47 14.99 10.20
CA GLY A 249 -1.20 16.25 10.14
C GLY A 249 -2.72 16.09 10.30
N VAL A 250 -3.48 17.09 9.86
CA VAL A 250 -4.94 17.16 10.06
C VAL A 250 -5.71 16.39 8.96
N PHE A 251 -5.09 16.16 7.81
CA PHE A 251 -5.69 15.47 6.65
C PHE A 251 -4.70 14.47 6.04
N PRO A 252 -5.09 13.25 5.60
CA PRO A 252 -6.36 12.59 5.89
C PRO A 252 -6.38 12.20 7.37
N GLY A 253 -7.43 12.60 8.05
CA GLY A 253 -7.71 12.23 9.42
C GLY A 253 -8.70 11.07 9.47
N LYS A 254 -8.42 10.05 10.28
CA LYS A 254 -9.39 8.97 10.55
C LYS A 254 -9.90 9.01 11.98
N SER A 255 -8.98 9.13 12.94
CA SER A 255 -9.33 9.33 14.36
C SER A 255 -9.53 10.81 14.65
N ALA A 256 -10.69 11.21 15.17
CA ALA A 256 -10.98 12.61 15.50
C ALA A 256 -10.01 13.14 16.57
N ARG A 257 -9.68 12.31 17.57
CA ARG A 257 -8.79 12.70 18.67
C ARG A 257 -7.42 13.15 18.17
N ILE A 258 -6.78 12.34 17.33
CA ILE A 258 -5.43 12.67 16.83
C ILE A 258 -5.46 13.87 15.87
N VAL A 259 -6.54 14.01 15.09
CA VAL A 259 -6.75 15.15 14.19
C VAL A 259 -6.89 16.45 14.97
N ILE A 260 -7.68 16.47 16.05
CA ILE A 260 -7.80 17.61 16.96
C ILE A 260 -6.44 17.94 17.58
N GLN A 261 -5.70 16.94 18.04
CA GLN A 261 -4.36 17.13 18.61
C GLN A 261 -3.37 17.72 17.60
N HIS A 262 -3.38 17.25 16.35
CA HIS A 262 -2.55 17.79 15.28
C HIS A 262 -2.95 19.23 14.90
N ALA A 263 -4.25 19.53 14.84
CA ALA A 263 -4.73 20.88 14.57
C ALA A 263 -4.29 21.85 15.69
N HIS A 264 -4.42 21.43 16.95
CA HIS A 264 -3.97 22.18 18.11
C HIS A 264 -2.46 22.45 18.07
N HIS A 265 -1.65 21.43 17.73
CA HIS A 265 -0.20 21.59 17.56
C HIS A 265 0.14 22.63 16.47
N ASN A 266 -0.50 22.53 15.30
CA ASN A 266 -0.27 23.45 14.19
C ASN A 266 -0.66 24.90 14.54
N LEU A 267 -1.82 25.09 15.19
CA LEU A 267 -2.30 26.41 15.58
C LEU A 267 -1.42 27.05 16.67
N HIS A 268 -0.97 26.29 17.67
CA HIS A 268 -0.01 26.81 18.64
C HIS A 268 1.34 27.17 18.02
N LYS A 269 1.80 26.41 17.01
CA LYS A 269 3.01 26.75 16.26
C LYS A 269 2.83 28.12 15.60
N ILE A 270 1.69 28.38 14.97
CA ILE A 270 1.35 29.68 14.37
C ILE A 270 1.24 30.77 15.44
N GLU A 271 0.55 30.51 16.56
CA GLU A 271 0.43 31.45 17.68
C GLU A 271 1.80 31.87 18.22
N SER A 272 2.72 30.91 18.40
CA SER A 272 4.09 31.18 18.85
C SER A 272 4.86 32.06 17.86
N ARG A 273 4.69 31.84 16.55
CA ARG A 273 5.31 32.65 15.50
C ARG A 273 4.77 34.10 15.52
N ILE A 274 3.45 34.27 15.67
CA ILE A 274 2.81 35.59 15.80
C ILE A 274 3.28 36.30 17.08
N LEU A 275 3.36 35.59 18.21
CA LEU A 275 3.83 36.12 19.48
C LEU A 275 5.26 36.65 19.38
N LYS A 276 6.17 35.92 18.74
CA LYS A 276 7.54 36.38 18.51
C LYS A 276 7.58 37.65 17.65
N ALA A 277 6.74 37.73 16.61
CA ALA A 277 6.66 38.93 15.78
C ALA A 277 6.13 40.15 16.57
N LEU A 278 5.11 39.95 17.41
CA LEU A 278 4.59 41.01 18.30
C LEU A 278 5.64 41.49 19.32
N GLN A 279 6.41 40.59 19.92
CA GLN A 279 7.47 40.94 20.87
C GLN A 279 8.56 41.82 20.23
N VAL A 280 8.91 41.55 18.97
CA VAL A 280 9.88 42.38 18.23
C VAL A 280 9.35 43.80 18.03
N LEU A 281 8.06 43.95 17.71
CA LEU A 281 7.45 45.27 17.59
C LEU A 281 7.48 46.00 18.94
N GLU A 282 7.07 45.35 20.03
CA GLU A 282 7.01 45.96 21.37
C GLU A 282 8.38 46.33 21.96
N GLY A 283 9.47 45.70 21.52
CA GLY A 283 10.84 45.95 22.01
C GLY A 283 11.58 47.13 21.36
N THR A 284 11.10 47.66 20.23
CA THR A 284 11.69 48.83 19.55
C THR A 284 11.13 50.14 20.10
N SER A 285 12.01 51.10 20.44
CA SER A 285 11.60 52.46 20.84
C SER A 285 10.71 53.10 19.76
N VAL A 286 9.51 53.50 20.17
CA VAL A 286 8.39 53.96 19.32
C VAL A 286 8.86 54.95 18.24
N PRO A 287 8.82 54.59 16.94
CA PRO A 287 8.69 55.58 15.90
C PRO A 287 7.22 55.99 15.81
N ASP A 288 6.92 57.29 15.79
CA ASP A 288 5.61 57.86 15.45
C ASP A 288 5.26 57.53 13.98
N ASP A 289 5.01 56.25 13.69
CA ASP A 289 4.81 55.74 12.34
C ASP A 289 3.49 54.95 12.28
N GLU A 290 2.49 55.53 11.60
CA GLU A 290 1.15 54.94 11.46
C GLU A 290 1.19 53.51 10.87
N ALA A 291 2.19 53.22 10.04
CA ALA A 291 2.41 51.89 9.46
C ALA A 291 2.76 50.84 10.52
N TRP A 292 3.55 51.21 11.52
CA TRP A 292 3.95 50.33 12.62
C TRP A 292 2.75 49.95 13.49
N GLU A 293 1.92 50.94 13.85
CA GLU A 293 0.71 50.68 14.63
C GLU A 293 -0.30 49.83 13.86
N ARG A 294 -0.44 50.06 12.56
CA ARG A 294 -1.29 49.25 11.69
C ARG A 294 -0.84 47.79 11.68
N GLN A 295 0.45 47.54 11.50
CA GLN A 295 1.01 46.18 11.50
C GLN A 295 0.80 45.49 12.86
N ARG A 296 1.01 46.21 13.96
CA ARG A 296 0.75 45.67 15.32
C ARG A 296 -0.72 45.28 15.49
N ARG A 297 -1.66 46.11 15.05
CA ARG A 297 -3.11 45.82 15.11
C ARG A 297 -3.47 44.61 14.26
N GLU A 298 -2.94 44.51 13.04
CA GLU A 298 -3.17 43.35 12.16
C GLU A 298 -2.67 42.04 12.78
N LEU A 299 -1.46 42.02 13.34
CA LEU A 299 -0.93 40.84 14.04
C LEU A 299 -1.75 40.47 15.28
N LYS A 300 -2.27 41.47 16.00
CA LYS A 300 -3.13 41.23 17.16
C LYS A 300 -4.45 40.56 16.77
N ILE A 301 -5.08 41.01 15.67
CA ILE A 301 -6.29 40.38 15.12
C ILE A 301 -6.02 38.93 14.74
N LEU A 302 -4.88 38.63 14.11
CA LEU A 302 -4.49 37.26 13.78
C LEU A 302 -4.30 36.40 15.04
N GLN A 303 -3.65 36.94 16.07
CA GLN A 303 -3.47 36.26 17.34
C GLN A 303 -4.81 35.90 18.00
N ASP A 304 -5.73 36.86 18.09
CA ASP A 304 -7.02 36.67 18.74
C ASP A 304 -7.87 35.62 18.00
N ARG A 305 -7.80 35.61 16.66
CA ARG A 305 -8.44 34.58 15.82
C ARG A 305 -7.88 33.17 16.05
N VAL A 306 -6.56 33.05 16.21
CA VAL A 306 -5.93 31.75 16.51
C VAL A 306 -6.36 31.27 17.89
N LYS A 307 -6.41 32.16 18.89
CA LYS A 307 -6.89 31.83 20.25
C LYS A 307 -8.35 31.41 20.28
N GLU A 308 -9.22 32.10 19.55
CA GLU A 308 -10.61 31.71 19.38
C GLU A 308 -10.73 30.31 18.78
N SER A 309 -9.97 30.04 17.71
CA SER A 309 -9.94 28.73 17.05
C SER A 309 -9.44 27.62 17.98
N LEU A 310 -8.44 27.89 18.82
CA LEU A 310 -7.98 26.94 19.84
C LEU A 310 -9.08 26.64 20.88
N GLY A 311 -9.80 27.67 21.34
CA GLY A 311 -10.94 27.49 22.24
C GLY A 311 -12.08 26.68 21.60
N ASP A 312 -12.35 26.87 20.32
CA ASP A 312 -13.33 26.07 19.58
C ASP A 312 -12.88 24.61 19.41
N LEU A 313 -11.59 24.35 19.18
CA LEU A 313 -11.05 22.99 19.16
C LEU A 313 -11.24 22.28 20.52
N ASP A 314 -11.05 22.99 21.64
CA ASP A 314 -11.29 22.44 22.97
C ASP A 314 -12.77 22.11 23.20
N ARG A 315 -13.68 22.96 22.74
CA ARG A 315 -15.13 22.68 22.77
C ARG A 315 -15.50 21.45 21.94
N ILE A 316 -14.97 21.35 20.72
CA ILE A 316 -15.18 20.20 19.84
C ILE A 316 -14.65 18.92 20.50
N LYS A 317 -13.47 18.98 21.12
CA LYS A 317 -12.88 17.86 21.87
C LYS A 317 -13.78 17.39 23.01
N SER A 318 -14.25 18.31 23.86
CA SER A 318 -15.15 17.97 24.98
C SER A 318 -16.47 17.38 24.49
N ARG A 319 -17.05 17.93 23.42
CA ARG A 319 -18.27 17.40 22.79
C ARG A 319 -18.04 15.98 22.27
N TRP A 320 -16.95 15.76 21.53
CA TRP A 320 -16.61 14.45 20.98
C TRP A 320 -16.35 13.41 22.07
N THR A 321 -15.65 13.76 23.16
CA THR A 321 -15.44 12.82 24.27
C THR A 321 -16.75 12.40 24.93
N ALA A 322 -17.71 13.33 25.10
CA ALA A 322 -19.03 13.01 25.64
C ALA A 322 -19.83 12.09 24.69
N ASP A 323 -19.76 12.36 23.38
CA ASP A 323 -20.39 11.52 22.35
C ASP A 323 -19.82 10.09 22.32
N GLU A 324 -18.49 9.93 22.42
CA GLU A 324 -17.86 8.61 22.48
C GLU A 324 -18.28 7.82 23.72
N GLU A 325 -18.34 8.48 24.88
CA GLU A 325 -18.78 7.86 26.12
C GLU A 325 -20.25 7.44 26.07
N ASP A 326 -21.13 8.26 25.48
CA ASP A 326 -22.54 7.94 25.29
C ASP A 326 -22.73 6.74 24.36
N ILE A 327 -22.04 6.72 23.22
CA ILE A 327 -22.08 5.58 22.28
C ILE A 327 -21.61 4.29 22.96
N PHE A 328 -20.54 4.36 23.76
CA PHE A 328 -20.03 3.20 24.48
C PHE A 328 -20.99 2.75 25.60
N LYS A 329 -21.62 3.67 26.32
CA LYS A 329 -22.67 3.34 27.33
C LYS A 329 -23.83 2.58 26.70
N ARG A 330 -24.26 2.97 25.49
CA ARG A 330 -25.29 2.23 24.73
C ARG A 330 -24.86 0.81 24.38
N ALA A 331 -23.57 0.58 24.08
CA ALA A 331 -23.05 -0.77 23.83
C ALA A 331 -23.20 -1.70 25.05
N SER A 332 -23.16 -1.16 26.27
CA SER A 332 -23.39 -1.91 27.50
C SER A 332 -24.87 -2.25 27.75
N SER A 333 -25.81 -1.48 27.19
CA SER A 333 -27.26 -1.59 27.47
C SER A 333 -27.98 -2.73 26.73
N LYS A 334 -27.34 -3.42 25.77
CA LYS A 334 -27.94 -4.43 24.86
C LYS A 334 -29.07 -3.94 23.96
N GLU A 335 -29.43 -2.66 23.99
CA GLU A 335 -30.54 -2.12 23.20
C GLU A 335 -30.27 -2.07 21.69
N GLN A 336 -28.99 -1.96 21.29
CA GLN A 336 -28.58 -1.82 19.89
C GLN A 336 -27.47 -2.79 19.51
N SER A 337 -27.47 -3.23 18.25
CA SER A 337 -26.41 -4.07 17.70
C SER A 337 -25.06 -3.32 17.68
N LEU A 338 -23.98 -4.01 18.07
CA LEU A 338 -22.61 -3.46 18.11
C LEU A 338 -22.16 -2.92 16.75
N LEU A 339 -22.59 -3.55 15.65
CA LEU A 339 -22.24 -3.10 14.29
C LEU A 339 -22.88 -1.75 13.95
N ILE A 340 -24.14 -1.54 14.35
CA ILE A 340 -24.85 -0.27 14.12
C ILE A 340 -24.19 0.86 14.94
N LEU A 341 -23.79 0.55 16.17
CA LEU A 341 -23.04 1.50 17.01
C LEU A 341 -21.68 1.86 16.39
N MET A 342 -20.99 0.90 15.78
CA MET A 342 -19.74 1.17 15.06
C MET A 342 -19.97 2.10 13.87
N GLU A 343 -20.97 1.84 13.03
CA GLU A 343 -21.31 2.70 11.89
C GLU A 343 -21.72 4.11 12.36
N THR A 344 -22.47 4.19 13.47
CA THR A 344 -22.87 5.46 14.07
C THR A 344 -21.65 6.25 14.56
N LYS A 345 -20.71 5.57 15.23
CA LYS A 345 -19.46 6.17 15.67
C LYS A 345 -18.61 6.64 14.47
N GLN A 346 -18.49 5.83 13.42
CA GLN A 346 -17.76 6.19 12.20
C GLN A 346 -18.34 7.43 11.52
N ALA A 347 -19.67 7.49 11.38
CA ALA A 347 -20.33 8.63 10.77
C ALA A 347 -20.15 9.92 11.59
N ARG A 348 -20.28 9.85 12.92
CA ARG A 348 -20.04 10.99 13.80
C ARG A 348 -18.57 11.41 13.84
N GLU A 349 -17.65 10.46 13.89
CA GLU A 349 -16.20 10.74 13.88
C GLU A 349 -15.81 11.47 12.59
N LEU A 350 -16.32 11.02 11.44
CA LEU A 350 -16.09 11.68 10.16
C LEU A 350 -16.60 13.13 10.16
N ALA A 351 -17.78 13.39 10.72
CA ALA A 351 -18.32 14.74 10.82
C ALA A 351 -17.44 15.65 11.70
N VAL A 352 -16.94 15.15 12.83
CA VAL A 352 -16.01 15.89 13.70
C VAL A 352 -14.68 16.15 12.99
N VAL A 353 -14.13 15.16 12.28
CA VAL A 353 -12.90 15.33 11.50
C VAL A 353 -13.08 16.40 10.42
N GLU A 354 -14.21 16.42 9.71
CA GLU A 354 -14.52 17.44 8.71
C GLU A 354 -14.64 18.84 9.32
N GLU A 355 -15.33 18.97 10.46
CA GLU A 355 -15.47 20.23 11.18
C GLU A 355 -14.10 20.79 11.63
N VAL A 356 -13.25 19.94 12.21
CA VAL A 356 -11.90 20.30 12.66
C VAL A 356 -11.02 20.69 11.48
N GLN A 357 -11.10 19.97 10.36
CA GLN A 357 -10.37 20.30 9.15
C GLN A 357 -10.77 21.67 8.58
N VAL A 358 -12.07 21.97 8.54
CA VAL A 358 -12.57 23.25 8.05
C VAL A 358 -12.12 24.39 8.95
N LEU A 359 -12.24 24.23 10.28
CA LEU A 359 -11.79 25.21 11.26
C LEU A 359 -10.28 25.47 11.14
N HIS A 360 -9.47 24.40 11.14
CA HIS A 360 -8.02 24.48 10.98
C HIS A 360 -7.63 25.21 9.69
N ASP A 361 -8.18 24.80 8.55
CA ASP A 361 -7.79 25.36 7.25
C ASP A 361 -8.22 26.83 7.12
N HIS A 362 -9.37 27.20 7.68
CA HIS A 362 -9.82 28.59 7.71
C HIS A 362 -8.86 29.48 8.51
N THR A 363 -8.39 29.01 9.67
CA THR A 363 -7.47 29.76 10.54
C THR A 363 -6.07 29.83 9.95
N VAL A 364 -5.58 28.73 9.38
CA VAL A 364 -4.31 28.67 8.66
C VAL A 364 -4.28 29.61 7.46
N ARG A 365 -5.37 29.68 6.68
CA ARG A 365 -5.51 30.61 5.54
C ARG A 365 -5.63 32.07 5.96
N ALA A 366 -6.12 32.35 7.17
CA ALA A 366 -6.08 33.70 7.71
C ALA A 366 -4.63 34.11 8.03
N CYS A 367 -3.82 33.16 8.50
CA CYS A 367 -2.46 33.37 8.98
C CYS A 367 -1.39 32.94 7.95
N LEU A 368 -1.63 33.13 6.64
CA LEU A 368 -0.74 32.63 5.58
C LEU A 368 0.72 33.07 5.75
N LEU A 369 0.96 34.31 6.19
CA LEU A 369 2.30 34.83 6.46
C LEU A 369 3.13 33.94 7.42
N PHE A 370 2.47 33.31 8.40
CA PHE A 370 3.12 32.47 9.41
C PHE A 370 2.96 30.97 9.15
N ALA A 371 2.11 30.58 8.20
CA ALA A 371 1.81 29.18 7.89
C ALA A 371 2.36 28.72 6.54
N SER A 372 2.73 29.65 5.65
CA SER A 372 3.25 29.34 4.32
C SER A 372 4.64 28.69 4.39
N PRO A 373 5.03 27.91 3.35
CA PRO A 373 6.38 27.42 3.18
C PRO A 373 7.44 28.54 3.24
N GLN A 374 7.14 29.73 2.71
CA GLN A 374 8.03 30.89 2.76
C GLN A 374 8.52 31.24 4.17
N TYR A 375 7.67 31.15 5.19
CA TYR A 375 8.10 31.37 6.58
C TYR A 375 9.24 30.42 6.95
N CYS A 376 9.13 29.14 6.57
CA CYS A 376 10.15 28.14 6.87
C CYS A 376 11.44 28.40 6.09
N ARG A 377 11.37 28.95 4.86
CA ARG A 377 12.53 29.38 4.08
C ARG A 377 13.31 30.48 4.80
N TRP A 378 12.63 31.53 5.27
CA TRP A 378 13.26 32.66 5.94
C TRP A 378 13.88 32.31 7.29
N HIS A 379 13.22 31.45 8.06
CA HIS A 379 13.66 31.11 9.40
C HIS A 379 14.59 29.89 9.47
N GLY A 380 14.98 29.31 8.32
CA GLY A 380 15.83 28.12 8.31
C GLY A 380 15.15 26.89 8.93
N GLU A 381 13.81 26.84 8.91
CA GLU A 381 13.02 25.75 9.49
C GLU A 381 12.66 24.70 8.42
N THR A 382 12.31 23.51 8.88
CA THR A 382 11.74 22.47 8.02
C THR A 382 10.22 22.63 7.97
N TYR A 383 9.65 22.59 6.75
CA TYR A 383 8.21 22.59 6.55
C TYR A 383 7.65 21.19 6.77
N SER A 384 6.90 21.01 7.86
CA SER A 384 6.53 19.70 8.38
C SER A 384 5.12 19.66 8.98
N GLN A 385 4.66 18.44 9.26
CA GLN A 385 3.42 18.13 9.97
C GLN A 385 3.68 17.12 11.10
N PRO A 386 2.93 17.17 12.22
CA PRO A 386 3.08 16.19 13.28
C PRO A 386 2.70 14.79 12.81
N CYS A 387 3.51 13.79 13.17
CA CYS A 387 3.28 12.38 12.83
C CYS A 387 3.23 11.51 14.09
N HIS A 388 2.11 10.79 14.25
CA HIS A 388 1.89 9.85 15.35
C HIS A 388 1.51 8.48 14.83
N VAL A 389 1.85 7.45 15.61
CA VAL A 389 1.47 6.06 15.33
C VAL A 389 0.71 5.50 16.51
N ARG A 390 -0.47 4.94 16.21
CA ARG A 390 -1.26 4.15 17.16
C ARG A 390 -0.64 2.76 17.26
N ILE A 391 -0.36 2.30 18.47
CA ILE A 391 0.30 1.02 18.72
C ILE A 391 -0.61 0.06 19.50
N GLY A 392 -0.41 -1.23 19.25
CA GLY A 392 -0.97 -2.32 20.03
C GLY A 392 0.13 -3.25 20.52
N TYR A 393 -0.24 -4.16 21.43
CA TYR A 393 0.67 -5.07 22.11
C TYR A 393 0.27 -6.52 21.86
N LYS A 394 1.26 -7.38 21.72
CA LYS A 394 1.09 -8.82 21.66
C LYS A 394 2.02 -9.47 22.68
N PHE A 395 1.44 -10.23 23.59
CA PHE A 395 2.12 -10.97 24.64
C PHE A 395 2.01 -12.46 24.36
N ILE A 396 3.12 -13.18 24.49
CA ILE A 396 3.20 -14.62 24.26
C ILE A 396 3.94 -15.22 25.45
N GLY A 397 3.34 -16.12 26.21
CA GLY A 397 4.02 -16.74 27.35
C GLY A 397 3.39 -18.09 27.74
N ASP A 398 4.00 -18.77 28.68
CA ASP A 398 3.49 -20.06 29.16
C ASP A 398 2.16 -19.87 29.93
N ASP A 399 1.21 -20.80 29.76
CA ASP A 399 -0.08 -20.79 30.46
C ASP A 399 0.07 -21.10 31.96
N GLY A 400 1.28 -21.48 32.41
CA GLY A 400 1.61 -21.71 33.83
C GLY A 400 0.97 -22.97 34.40
N THR A 401 0.42 -23.83 33.53
CA THR A 401 -0.21 -25.12 33.84
C THR A 401 0.74 -26.31 33.66
N GLY A 402 2.00 -26.07 33.29
CA GLY A 402 2.99 -27.13 33.01
C GLY A 402 2.70 -27.97 31.75
N SER A 403 1.67 -27.60 30.98
CA SER A 403 1.24 -28.31 29.76
C SER A 403 2.07 -27.99 28.51
N GLY A 404 3.02 -27.05 28.60
CA GLY A 404 3.82 -26.56 27.48
C GLY A 404 3.02 -25.76 26.44
N ARG A 405 1.75 -25.44 26.72
CA ARG A 405 0.90 -24.62 25.84
C ARG A 405 1.18 -23.15 26.07
N VAL A 406 1.45 -22.45 24.96
CA VAL A 406 1.70 -21.02 24.95
C VAL A 406 0.38 -20.26 24.81
N ARG A 407 0.17 -19.28 25.67
CA ARG A 407 -0.96 -18.35 25.62
C ARG A 407 -0.55 -17.07 24.89
N VAL A 408 -1.41 -16.66 23.96
CA VAL A 408 -1.26 -15.39 23.25
C VAL A 408 -2.33 -14.42 23.73
N GLN A 409 -1.90 -13.22 24.12
CA GLN A 409 -2.79 -12.11 24.45
C GLN A 409 -2.47 -10.91 23.57
N LYS A 410 -3.43 -10.50 22.74
CA LYS A 410 -3.37 -9.28 21.95
C LYS A 410 -4.17 -8.19 22.65
N ILE A 411 -3.60 -6.99 22.74
CA ILE A 411 -4.21 -5.83 23.37
C ILE A 411 -4.05 -4.65 22.42
N SER A 412 -5.16 -4.17 21.90
CA SER A 412 -5.24 -3.02 20.97
C SER A 412 -5.79 -1.76 21.65
N VAL A 413 -6.48 -1.93 22.79
CA VAL A 413 -7.14 -0.86 23.56
C VAL A 413 -6.94 -1.08 25.05
N LEU A 414 -6.81 0.01 25.81
CA LEU A 414 -6.48 0.00 27.25
C LEU A 414 -7.71 0.27 28.15
N MET A 415 -8.89 -0.20 27.73
CA MET A 415 -10.14 -0.03 28.49
C MET A 415 -10.58 -1.37 29.12
N PRO A 416 -10.61 -1.50 30.46
CA PRO A 416 -11.09 -2.71 31.16
C PRO A 416 -12.53 -3.09 30.85
N GLU A 417 -13.41 -2.10 30.79
CA GLU A 417 -14.86 -2.26 30.65
C GLU A 417 -15.20 -2.89 29.30
N PHE A 418 -14.41 -2.62 28.26
CA PHE A 418 -14.57 -3.22 26.92
C PHE A 418 -14.60 -4.74 26.98
N TYR A 419 -13.63 -5.37 27.65
CA TYR A 419 -13.57 -6.83 27.75
C TYR A 419 -14.75 -7.40 28.54
N THR A 420 -15.25 -6.64 29.52
CA THR A 420 -16.41 -7.04 30.33
C THR A 420 -17.69 -6.98 29.50
N VAL A 421 -17.89 -5.89 28.75
CA VAL A 421 -19.03 -5.70 27.83
C VAL A 421 -19.02 -6.76 26.73
N MET A 422 -17.88 -7.03 26.11
CA MET A 422 -17.79 -8.06 25.06
C MET A 422 -18.14 -9.46 25.59
N LYS A 423 -17.73 -9.79 26.82
CA LYS A 423 -18.11 -11.05 27.48
C LYS A 423 -19.62 -11.10 27.79
N GLN A 424 -20.22 -10.00 28.25
CA GLN A 424 -21.66 -9.91 28.50
C GLN A 424 -22.51 -10.01 27.22
N GLN A 425 -21.96 -9.56 26.09
CA GLN A 425 -22.56 -9.66 24.75
C GLN A 425 -22.31 -11.02 24.08
N GLY A 426 -21.59 -11.94 24.73
CA GLY A 426 -21.32 -13.28 24.18
C GLY A 426 -20.36 -13.29 22.99
N VAL A 427 -19.55 -12.23 22.81
CA VAL A 427 -18.57 -12.16 21.72
C VAL A 427 -17.36 -13.03 22.05
N SER A 428 -16.90 -13.81 21.07
CA SER A 428 -15.68 -14.62 21.20
C SER A 428 -14.41 -13.74 21.25
N PRO A 429 -13.42 -14.04 22.11
CA PRO A 429 -12.16 -13.30 22.19
C PRO A 429 -11.40 -13.15 20.87
N SER A 430 -11.55 -14.10 19.93
CA SER A 430 -10.91 -14.04 18.61
C SER A 430 -11.41 -12.89 17.74
N VAL A 431 -12.59 -12.33 18.06
CA VAL A 431 -13.28 -11.32 17.26
C VAL A 431 -13.21 -9.93 17.93
N TYR A 432 -12.59 -9.81 19.10
CA TYR A 432 -12.54 -8.55 19.85
C TYR A 432 -11.92 -7.41 19.04
N ASP A 433 -10.89 -7.70 18.24
CA ASP A 433 -10.24 -6.71 17.39
C ASP A 433 -11.21 -5.98 16.45
N GLN A 434 -12.27 -6.63 15.99
CA GLN A 434 -13.26 -6.02 15.10
C GLN A 434 -14.07 -4.91 15.79
N TYR A 435 -14.31 -5.06 17.09
CA TYR A 435 -15.13 -4.12 17.88
C TYR A 435 -14.30 -3.09 18.65
N THR A 436 -12.97 -3.14 18.57
CA THR A 436 -12.05 -2.19 19.24
C THR A 436 -12.36 -0.74 18.90
N TYR A 437 -12.86 -0.49 17.68
CA TYR A 437 -13.22 0.84 17.23
C TYR A 437 -14.31 1.50 18.09
N LEU A 438 -15.19 0.74 18.75
CA LEU A 438 -16.21 1.28 19.66
C LEU A 438 -15.60 1.97 20.88
N VAL A 439 -14.42 1.54 21.33
CA VAL A 439 -13.79 2.05 22.55
C VAL A 439 -13.49 3.54 22.40
N PRO A 440 -13.79 4.38 23.41
CA PRO A 440 -13.45 5.80 23.37
C PRO A 440 -11.96 6.01 23.06
N SER A 441 -11.68 6.94 22.17
CA SER A 441 -10.33 7.20 21.63
C SER A 441 -9.29 7.56 22.71
N GLN A 442 -9.71 7.98 23.90
CA GLN A 442 -8.83 8.26 25.03
C GLN A 442 -8.08 7.04 25.58
N TYR A 443 -8.57 5.83 25.32
CA TYR A 443 -7.93 4.58 25.71
C TYR A 443 -7.04 3.99 24.61
N GLU A 444 -6.87 4.72 23.50
CA GLU A 444 -5.90 4.39 22.47
C GLU A 444 -4.50 4.87 22.87
N MET A 445 -3.48 4.09 22.51
CA MET A 445 -2.10 4.48 22.73
C MET A 445 -1.49 5.06 21.44
N TRP A 446 -1.30 6.39 21.43
CA TRP A 446 -0.62 7.11 20.35
C TRP A 446 0.79 7.51 20.78
N VAL A 447 1.79 7.16 19.96
CA VAL A 447 3.20 7.51 20.18
C VAL A 447 3.64 8.46 19.06
N GLY A 448 4.23 9.59 19.42
CA GLY A 448 4.81 10.53 18.46
C GLY A 448 6.06 9.95 17.80
N LEU A 449 6.14 10.00 16.47
CA LEU A 449 7.35 9.65 15.73
C LEU A 449 8.30 10.83 15.68
N ALA A 450 7.84 11.92 15.05
CA ALA A 450 8.47 13.23 14.91
C ALA A 450 7.61 14.09 13.96
N GLU A 451 8.16 15.21 13.52
CA GLU A 451 7.64 16.05 12.44
C GLU A 451 7.96 15.41 11.08
N PHE A 452 6.93 15.09 10.30
CA PHE A 452 7.03 14.54 8.95
C PHE A 452 7.15 15.67 7.91
N PRO A 453 8.17 15.69 7.04
CA PRO A 453 8.30 16.70 5.98
C PRO A 453 7.12 16.71 5.03
N GLU A 454 6.56 17.89 4.79
CA GLU A 454 5.40 18.06 3.92
C GLU A 454 5.83 18.62 2.56
N MET A 455 5.26 18.09 1.48
CA MET A 455 5.55 18.58 0.13
C MET A 455 4.76 19.88 -0.15
N VAL A 456 5.42 20.86 -0.77
CA VAL A 456 4.75 22.09 -1.21
C VAL A 456 3.70 21.75 -2.27
N MET A 457 2.51 22.36 -2.17
CA MET A 457 1.30 22.08 -2.97
C MET A 457 0.60 20.73 -2.71
N SER A 458 1.03 19.94 -1.70
CA SER A 458 0.33 18.73 -1.25
C SER A 458 -1.06 19.03 -0.68
N ALA A 459 -1.84 17.98 -0.37
CA ALA A 459 -3.20 18.10 0.17
C ALA A 459 -3.29 18.87 1.50
N ARG A 460 -2.24 18.87 2.31
CA ARG A 460 -2.16 19.60 3.59
C ARG A 460 -1.55 20.99 3.45
N CYS A 461 -0.96 21.31 2.29
CA CYS A 461 -0.30 22.58 2.09
C CYS A 461 -1.33 23.73 2.05
N PRO A 462 -1.15 24.82 2.82
CA PRO A 462 -2.06 25.96 2.82
C PRO A 462 -2.23 26.61 1.45
N LEU A 463 -1.20 26.53 0.60
CA LEU A 463 -1.19 27.12 -0.75
C LEU A 463 -2.14 26.41 -1.72
N ARG A 464 -2.56 25.18 -1.39
CA ARG A 464 -3.41 24.39 -2.27
C ARG A 464 -4.80 24.99 -2.39
N GLY A 465 -5.18 25.32 -3.63
CA GLY A 465 -6.51 25.84 -3.96
C GLY A 465 -6.73 27.29 -3.53
N LEU A 466 -5.65 28.03 -3.23
CA LEU A 466 -5.69 29.48 -3.06
C LEU A 466 -5.77 30.20 -4.41
N ASP A 467 -6.24 31.45 -4.40
CA ASP A 467 -6.23 32.30 -5.59
C ASP A 467 -4.82 32.88 -5.82
N PRO A 468 -4.14 32.55 -6.93
CA PRO A 468 -2.80 33.06 -7.26
C PRO A 468 -2.66 34.58 -7.21
N ARG A 469 -3.73 35.32 -7.52
CA ARG A 469 -3.66 36.79 -7.62
C ARG A 469 -3.75 37.48 -6.26
N ASN A 470 -4.57 36.93 -5.37
CA ASN A 470 -4.95 37.61 -4.13
C ASN A 470 -4.23 37.02 -2.90
N ASP A 471 -4.06 35.70 -2.85
CA ASP A 471 -3.60 35.03 -1.63
C ASP A 471 -2.09 34.79 -1.61
N TYR A 472 -1.46 34.57 -2.76
CA TYR A 472 -0.01 34.33 -2.84
C TYR A 472 0.81 35.55 -2.42
N PRO A 473 0.45 36.80 -2.81
CA PRO A 473 1.10 37.99 -2.25
C PRO A 473 0.97 38.08 -0.72
N ARG A 474 -0.18 37.69 -0.16
CA ARG A 474 -0.39 37.66 1.32
C ARG A 474 0.44 36.58 2.00
N ALA A 475 0.75 35.49 1.30
CA ALA A 475 1.61 34.40 1.76
C ALA A 475 3.11 34.66 1.56
N MET A 476 3.47 35.76 0.87
CA MET A 476 4.83 36.05 0.38
C MET A 476 5.38 34.94 -0.55
N GLU A 477 4.51 34.37 -1.38
CA GLU A 477 4.82 33.30 -2.33
C GLU A 477 4.71 33.76 -3.78
N GLU A 478 5.42 33.07 -4.67
CA GLU A 478 5.40 33.33 -6.12
C GLU A 478 4.05 32.93 -6.75
N GLN A 479 3.49 33.77 -7.63
CA GLN A 479 2.17 33.52 -8.23
C GLN A 479 2.12 32.25 -9.09
N LYS A 480 3.27 31.81 -9.60
CA LYS A 480 3.44 30.61 -10.43
C LYS A 480 4.05 29.44 -9.68
N GLU A 481 3.97 29.43 -8.35
CA GLU A 481 4.44 28.30 -7.53
C GLU A 481 3.74 27.00 -7.95
N VAL A 482 4.54 25.98 -8.25
CA VAL A 482 4.08 24.67 -8.75
C VAL A 482 4.18 23.56 -7.70
N GLY A 483 5.01 23.76 -6.67
CA GLY A 483 5.30 22.78 -5.63
C GLY A 483 6.11 21.57 -6.10
N GLY A 484 5.92 20.43 -5.44
CA GLY A 484 6.60 19.17 -5.78
C GLY A 484 7.97 18.96 -5.13
N TYR A 485 8.37 19.86 -4.23
CA TYR A 485 9.62 19.80 -3.47
C TYR A 485 9.34 19.97 -1.97
N PHE A 486 10.38 19.82 -1.17
CA PHE A 486 10.37 19.93 0.30
C PHE A 486 11.22 21.12 0.74
N VAL A 487 10.80 21.81 1.80
CA VAL A 487 11.61 22.83 2.46
C VAL A 487 12.21 22.22 3.71
N MET A 488 13.53 22.01 3.71
CA MET A 488 14.28 21.34 4.77
C MET A 488 15.34 22.29 5.32
N HIS A 489 15.22 22.67 6.59
CA HIS A 489 16.12 23.65 7.24
C HIS A 489 16.31 24.93 6.40
N GLY A 490 15.22 25.46 5.84
CA GLY A 490 15.19 26.61 4.93
C GLY A 490 15.63 26.34 3.48
N GLY A 491 16.28 25.21 3.19
CA GLY A 491 16.71 24.85 1.84
C GLY A 491 15.68 24.01 1.08
N GLU A 492 15.52 24.28 -0.21
CA GLU A 492 14.60 23.54 -1.08
C GLU A 492 15.25 22.25 -1.60
N ARG A 493 14.55 21.12 -1.47
CA ARG A 493 15.02 19.79 -1.85
C ARG A 493 13.97 19.08 -2.71
N LEU A 494 14.39 18.56 -3.85
CA LEU A 494 13.56 17.76 -4.74
C LEU A 494 13.94 16.29 -4.66
N LEU A 495 12.94 15.41 -4.45
CA LEU A 495 13.12 13.98 -4.64
C LEU A 495 12.81 13.62 -6.10
N ARG A 496 13.84 13.26 -6.85
CA ARG A 496 13.70 12.88 -8.27
C ARG A 496 13.11 11.47 -8.41
N THR A 497 12.24 11.29 -9.40
CA THR A 497 11.79 9.97 -9.84
C THR A 497 12.98 9.20 -10.41
N LEU A 498 13.10 7.92 -10.06
CA LEU A 498 14.16 7.05 -10.58
C LEU A 498 13.57 6.07 -11.60
N VAL A 499 14.35 5.63 -12.57
CA VAL A 499 13.92 4.53 -13.46
C VAL A 499 14.37 3.21 -12.85
N VAL A 500 13.44 2.28 -12.68
CA VAL A 500 13.69 0.93 -12.16
C VAL A 500 13.12 -0.13 -13.10
N GLN A 501 13.52 -1.39 -12.91
CA GLN A 501 12.93 -2.51 -13.64
C GLN A 501 11.45 -2.65 -13.30
N ARG A 502 10.62 -2.99 -14.28
CA ARG A 502 9.19 -3.12 -14.17
C ARG A 502 8.79 -4.14 -13.10
N ALA A 503 7.81 -3.79 -12.28
CA ALA A 503 7.31 -4.63 -11.21
C ALA A 503 6.46 -5.78 -11.76
N ASN A 504 6.43 -6.89 -11.02
CA ASN A 504 5.51 -8.02 -11.18
C ASN A 504 5.57 -8.67 -12.58
N VAL A 505 6.70 -8.52 -13.27
CA VAL A 505 6.99 -9.16 -14.55
C VAL A 505 8.30 -9.94 -14.41
N PRO A 506 8.32 -11.26 -14.68
CA PRO A 506 9.56 -12.03 -14.70
C PRO A 506 10.38 -11.71 -15.95
N ILE A 507 11.62 -11.25 -15.76
CA ILE A 507 12.51 -10.77 -16.81
C ILE A 507 13.70 -11.74 -16.95
N ASN A 508 13.97 -12.14 -18.20
CA ASN A 508 15.12 -12.97 -18.59
C ASN A 508 16.41 -12.14 -18.63
N VAL A 509 17.39 -12.47 -17.78
CA VAL A 509 18.66 -11.76 -17.72
C VAL A 509 19.85 -12.68 -17.91
N GLU A 510 20.77 -12.27 -18.77
CA GLU A 510 22.05 -12.92 -19.00
C GLU A 510 23.18 -11.98 -18.60
N ARG A 511 23.96 -12.39 -17.59
CA ARG A 511 25.11 -11.63 -17.09
C ARG A 511 26.26 -12.58 -16.82
N LYS A 512 27.41 -12.32 -17.47
CA LYS A 512 28.66 -13.05 -17.23
C LYS A 512 29.10 -13.05 -15.75
N ARG A 513 28.70 -12.02 -14.98
CA ARG A 513 29.01 -11.92 -13.54
C ARG A 513 28.36 -13.02 -12.70
N PHE A 514 27.28 -13.66 -13.15
CA PHE A 514 26.65 -14.74 -12.39
C PHE A 514 27.54 -15.97 -12.28
N SER A 515 28.12 -16.41 -13.40
CA SER A 515 29.06 -17.55 -13.43
C SER A 515 30.42 -17.23 -12.80
N VAL A 516 30.81 -15.95 -12.72
CA VAL A 516 32.02 -15.52 -12.01
C VAL A 516 31.83 -15.57 -10.49
N ARG A 517 30.62 -15.28 -9.99
CA ARG A 517 30.33 -15.28 -8.56
C ARG A 517 30.32 -16.71 -7.98
N ASP A 518 29.81 -17.65 -8.76
CA ASP A 518 29.70 -19.05 -8.38
C ASP A 518 29.81 -19.90 -9.65
N ALA A 519 30.85 -20.71 -9.72
CA ALA A 519 31.15 -21.55 -10.89
C ALA A 519 30.05 -22.59 -11.16
N SER A 520 29.21 -22.91 -10.16
CA SER A 520 28.07 -23.80 -10.34
C SER A 520 26.91 -23.12 -11.09
N LEU A 521 26.81 -21.78 -11.06
CA LEU A 521 25.72 -21.02 -11.65
C LEU A 521 25.94 -20.71 -13.13
N ALA A 522 24.86 -20.81 -13.92
CA ALA A 522 24.84 -20.36 -15.30
C ALA A 522 24.87 -18.81 -15.39
N SER A 523 25.27 -18.30 -16.57
CA SER A 523 25.18 -16.87 -16.91
C SER A 523 23.74 -16.36 -17.01
N LYS A 524 22.76 -17.26 -17.10
CA LYS A 524 21.33 -16.98 -17.31
C LYS A 524 20.53 -17.13 -16.02
N ALA A 525 19.68 -16.15 -15.74
CA ALA A 525 18.76 -16.16 -14.62
C ALA A 525 17.44 -15.47 -15.01
N ILE A 526 16.38 -15.75 -14.25
CA ILE A 526 15.18 -14.91 -14.27
C ILE A 526 15.14 -14.12 -12.99
N PHE A 527 14.78 -12.85 -13.07
CA PHE A 527 14.47 -12.06 -11.89
C PHE A 527 13.09 -11.42 -12.02
N ILE A 528 12.43 -11.27 -10.88
CA ILE A 528 11.16 -10.55 -10.79
C ILE A 528 11.25 -9.57 -9.63
N ARG A 529 10.80 -8.34 -9.89
CA ARG A 529 10.68 -7.30 -8.88
C ARG A 529 9.24 -7.28 -8.37
N CYS A 530 9.02 -7.79 -7.17
CA CYS A 530 7.71 -7.91 -6.56
C CYS A 530 7.34 -6.62 -5.82
N LYS A 531 6.39 -5.84 -6.35
CA LYS A 531 5.89 -4.62 -5.72
C LYS A 531 4.65 -4.91 -4.87
N ARG A 532 4.72 -4.55 -3.59
CA ARG A 532 3.64 -4.67 -2.61
C ARG A 532 2.63 -3.52 -2.76
N PRO A 533 1.41 -3.66 -2.23
CA PRO A 533 0.43 -2.56 -2.17
C PRO A 533 0.95 -1.28 -1.52
N SER A 534 1.83 -1.38 -0.52
CA SER A 534 2.53 -0.25 0.13
C SER A 534 3.49 0.50 -0.80
N GLY A 535 3.87 -0.08 -1.94
CA GLY A 535 4.88 0.43 -2.85
C GLY A 535 6.29 -0.10 -2.58
N LEU A 536 6.51 -0.78 -1.45
CA LEU A 536 7.77 -1.47 -1.16
C LEU A 536 8.00 -2.62 -2.15
N SER A 537 9.24 -2.83 -2.55
CA SER A 537 9.60 -3.84 -3.55
C SER A 537 10.59 -4.87 -2.99
N VAL A 538 10.45 -6.12 -3.38
CA VAL A 538 11.40 -7.21 -3.10
C VAL A 538 11.87 -7.80 -4.41
N LEU A 539 13.18 -8.02 -4.55
CA LEU A 539 13.76 -8.70 -5.71
C LEU A 539 13.85 -10.20 -5.44
N ASN A 540 13.33 -11.00 -6.37
CA ASN A 540 13.43 -12.44 -6.37
C ASN A 540 14.18 -12.89 -7.62
N TYR A 541 15.26 -13.66 -7.43
CA TYR A 541 16.10 -14.21 -8.48
C TYR A 541 15.94 -15.73 -8.53
N PHE A 542 15.90 -16.28 -9.73
CA PHE A 542 15.90 -17.70 -10.01
C PHE A 542 17.12 -18.01 -10.88
N TYR A 543 18.13 -18.58 -10.25
CA TYR A 543 19.37 -18.97 -10.93
C TYR A 543 19.28 -20.43 -11.37
N TYR A 544 19.78 -20.70 -12.57
CA TYR A 544 19.97 -22.07 -13.03
C TYR A 544 21.39 -22.53 -12.72
N SER A 545 21.52 -23.68 -12.06
CA SER A 545 22.81 -24.34 -11.85
C SER A 545 23.16 -25.24 -13.04
N THR A 546 24.43 -25.31 -13.39
CA THR A 546 24.98 -26.25 -14.37
C THR A 546 24.69 -27.72 -14.00
N THR A 547 24.51 -28.01 -12.72
CA THR A 547 24.13 -29.33 -12.20
C THR A 547 22.65 -29.68 -12.37
N GLY A 548 21.82 -28.77 -12.90
CA GLY A 548 20.38 -28.98 -13.10
C GLY A 548 19.49 -28.47 -11.96
N GLN A 549 20.06 -27.93 -10.89
CA GLN A 549 19.28 -27.31 -9.80
C GLN A 549 18.77 -25.91 -10.18
N VAL A 550 17.67 -25.50 -9.57
CA VAL A 550 17.19 -24.11 -9.61
C VAL A 550 17.27 -23.52 -8.20
N ILE A 551 17.97 -22.40 -8.07
CA ILE A 551 18.20 -21.72 -6.80
C ILE A 551 17.39 -20.44 -6.78
N PHE A 552 16.44 -20.35 -5.86
CA PHE A 552 15.75 -19.11 -5.53
C PHE A 552 16.62 -18.26 -4.62
N SER A 553 16.68 -16.97 -4.90
CA SER A 553 17.43 -16.03 -4.09
C SER A 553 16.69 -14.72 -3.88
N PHE A 554 16.76 -14.22 -2.65
CA PHE A 554 16.33 -12.88 -2.29
C PHE A 554 17.41 -12.21 -1.47
N SER A 555 17.46 -10.88 -1.52
CA SER A 555 18.43 -10.10 -0.77
C SER A 555 17.74 -9.11 0.17
N ARG A 556 18.26 -9.01 1.38
CA ARG A 556 17.97 -7.94 2.34
C ARG A 556 19.29 -7.31 2.76
N LYS A 557 19.76 -7.60 3.99
CA LYS A 557 21.14 -7.31 4.42
C LYS A 557 22.11 -8.41 4.01
N VAL A 558 21.59 -9.62 3.85
CA VAL A 558 22.32 -10.81 3.42
C VAL A 558 21.55 -11.45 2.26
N VAL A 559 22.29 -12.07 1.35
CA VAL A 559 21.72 -12.84 0.24
C VAL A 559 21.36 -14.23 0.74
N TRP A 560 20.09 -14.60 0.60
CA TRP A 560 19.60 -15.95 0.88
C TRP A 560 19.46 -16.73 -0.41
N GLN A 561 19.80 -18.01 -0.35
CA GLN A 561 19.66 -18.96 -1.44
C GLN A 561 18.93 -20.19 -0.91
N ILE A 562 17.81 -20.53 -1.55
CA ILE A 562 16.94 -21.64 -1.17
C ILE A 562 16.71 -22.48 -2.43
N PRO A 563 16.81 -23.81 -2.38
CA PRO A 563 16.41 -24.65 -3.51
C PRO A 563 14.96 -24.35 -3.91
N ALA A 564 14.73 -24.03 -5.18
CA ALA A 564 13.38 -23.70 -5.66
C ALA A 564 12.43 -24.90 -5.56
N SER A 565 12.95 -26.13 -5.57
CA SER A 565 12.19 -27.35 -5.30
C SER A 565 11.60 -27.35 -3.88
N LEU A 566 12.38 -27.01 -2.85
CA LEU A 566 11.88 -26.92 -1.47
C LEU A 566 10.75 -25.90 -1.34
N LEU A 567 10.85 -24.75 -2.02
CA LEU A 567 9.77 -23.77 -2.07
C LEU A 567 8.53 -24.32 -2.76
N LEU A 568 8.72 -24.97 -3.91
CA LEU A 568 7.61 -25.54 -4.67
C LEU A 568 6.83 -26.58 -3.85
N PHE A 569 7.53 -27.48 -3.15
CA PHE A 569 6.90 -28.48 -2.29
C PHE A 569 6.27 -27.90 -1.02
N SER A 570 6.83 -26.81 -0.45
CA SER A 570 6.21 -26.15 0.71
C SER A 570 4.92 -25.38 0.39
N MET A 571 4.72 -25.00 -0.88
CA MET A 571 3.50 -24.36 -1.38
C MET A 571 2.52 -25.34 -2.06
N ASN A 572 2.84 -26.64 -2.06
CA ASN A 572 2.04 -27.67 -2.73
C ASN A 572 0.79 -28.08 -1.92
N CYS A 573 -0.12 -27.14 -1.67
CA CYS A 573 -1.33 -27.39 -0.89
C CYS A 573 -2.32 -28.33 -1.60
N ARG A 574 -2.27 -28.39 -2.94
CA ARG A 574 -3.08 -29.32 -3.78
C ARG A 574 -2.54 -30.75 -3.80
N GLN A 575 -1.43 -31.03 -3.10
CA GLN A 575 -0.80 -32.35 -3.02
C GLN A 575 -0.47 -32.94 -4.40
N HIS A 576 0.01 -32.11 -5.32
CA HIS A 576 0.49 -32.58 -6.62
C HIS A 576 1.60 -33.61 -6.41
N SER A 577 1.47 -34.76 -7.05
CA SER A 577 2.53 -35.76 -7.06
C SER A 577 3.72 -35.25 -7.88
N SER A 578 4.89 -35.88 -7.72
CA SER A 578 6.07 -35.49 -8.51
C SER A 578 5.89 -35.69 -10.00
N ILE A 579 5.06 -36.66 -10.42
CA ILE A 579 4.69 -36.81 -11.84
C ILE A 579 3.80 -35.66 -12.30
N ASP A 580 2.92 -35.13 -11.45
CA ASP A 580 2.10 -33.96 -11.77
C ASP A 580 2.96 -32.71 -11.86
N ILE A 581 3.90 -32.50 -10.93
CA ILE A 581 4.87 -31.39 -11.01
C ILE A 581 5.73 -31.51 -12.29
N PHE A 582 6.19 -32.72 -12.62
CA PHE A 582 6.91 -32.98 -13.86
C PHE A 582 6.07 -32.59 -15.09
N ARG A 583 4.79 -33.00 -15.13
CA ARG A 583 3.85 -32.61 -16.20
C ARG A 583 3.68 -31.09 -16.25
N LEU A 584 3.43 -30.44 -15.11
CA LEU A 584 3.27 -28.98 -15.05
C LEU A 584 4.49 -28.23 -15.60
N LEU A 585 5.70 -28.71 -15.33
CA LEU A 585 6.95 -28.12 -15.82
C LEU A 585 7.26 -28.45 -17.30
N THR A 586 6.59 -29.43 -17.90
CA THR A 586 6.84 -29.88 -19.28
C THR A 586 5.73 -29.50 -20.27
N ILE A 587 4.50 -29.25 -19.80
CA ILE A 587 3.35 -28.87 -20.64
C ILE A 587 3.67 -27.67 -21.54
N GLY A 588 3.24 -27.74 -22.81
CA GLY A 588 3.27 -26.62 -23.76
C GLY A 588 4.64 -26.22 -24.31
N ILE A 589 5.72 -26.90 -23.89
CA ILE A 589 7.04 -26.77 -24.50
C ILE A 589 7.13 -27.90 -25.54
N GLY A 590 7.01 -27.56 -26.84
CA GLY A 590 6.94 -28.54 -27.93
C GLY A 590 8.15 -29.48 -28.01
N ASN A 591 8.12 -30.44 -28.94
CA ASN A 591 9.09 -31.54 -29.18
C ASN A 591 10.57 -31.12 -29.50
N VAL A 592 11.04 -30.00 -28.97
CA VAL A 592 12.45 -29.71 -28.67
C VAL A 592 12.77 -30.33 -27.29
N GLY A 593 12.48 -31.61 -27.07
CA GLY A 593 13.43 -32.71 -27.24
C GLY A 593 13.85 -33.24 -25.84
N SER A 594 14.20 -34.52 -25.72
CA SER A 594 14.59 -35.26 -24.47
C SER A 594 15.35 -34.47 -23.38
N THR A 595 16.07 -33.41 -23.75
CA THR A 595 16.83 -32.51 -22.87
C THR A 595 16.02 -31.68 -21.86
N HIS A 596 14.81 -31.17 -22.18
CA HIS A 596 14.02 -30.40 -21.22
C HIS A 596 13.48 -31.30 -20.10
N ALA A 597 12.88 -32.42 -20.49
CA ALA A 597 12.43 -33.47 -19.58
C ALA A 597 13.57 -33.94 -18.67
N ALA A 598 14.75 -34.23 -19.21
CA ALA A 598 15.93 -34.62 -18.42
C ALA A 598 16.36 -33.56 -17.39
N ARG A 599 16.19 -32.26 -17.68
CA ARG A 599 16.49 -31.19 -16.71
C ARG A 599 15.45 -31.10 -15.60
N VAL A 600 14.17 -31.31 -15.94
CA VAL A 600 13.10 -31.40 -14.94
C VAL A 600 13.29 -32.64 -14.06
N GLU A 601 13.69 -33.77 -14.64
CA GLU A 601 14.09 -34.98 -13.91
C GLU A 601 15.25 -34.70 -12.96
N ALA A 602 16.32 -34.06 -13.43
CA ALA A 602 17.45 -33.67 -12.58
C ALA A 602 16.99 -32.75 -11.43
N PHE A 603 16.13 -31.76 -11.71
CA PHE A 603 15.57 -30.87 -10.71
C PHE A 603 14.83 -31.63 -9.60
N LEU A 604 14.04 -32.65 -9.95
CA LEU A 604 13.34 -33.50 -8.99
C LEU A 604 14.28 -34.47 -8.28
N GLN A 605 15.25 -35.07 -8.97
CA GLN A 605 16.26 -35.95 -8.37
C GLN A 605 17.06 -35.23 -7.28
N HIS A 606 17.44 -33.97 -7.50
CA HIS A 606 18.11 -33.13 -6.49
C HIS A 606 17.25 -32.86 -5.26
N HIS A 607 15.92 -32.74 -5.44
CA HIS A 607 14.99 -32.63 -4.32
C HIS A 607 15.01 -33.91 -3.47
N TYR A 608 14.89 -35.07 -4.11
CA TYR A 608 14.88 -36.36 -3.43
C TYR A 608 16.21 -36.77 -2.81
N SER A 609 17.34 -36.31 -3.36
CA SER A 609 18.65 -36.53 -2.75
C SER A 609 18.92 -35.66 -1.52
N SER A 610 18.09 -34.65 -1.27
CA SER A 610 18.23 -33.77 -0.11
C SER A 610 17.78 -34.47 1.18
N SER A 611 18.28 -34.03 2.34
CA SER A 611 17.96 -34.64 3.65
C SER A 611 16.46 -34.63 4.00
N TYR A 612 15.70 -33.71 3.41
CA TYR A 612 14.25 -33.58 3.56
C TYR A 612 13.45 -34.25 2.43
N GLY A 613 14.10 -34.98 1.52
CA GLY A 613 13.46 -35.57 0.33
C GLY A 613 12.43 -36.67 0.63
N ASN A 614 12.45 -37.23 1.84
CA ASN A 614 11.51 -38.27 2.30
C ASN A 614 10.19 -37.70 2.83
N LEU A 615 10.07 -36.38 2.95
CA LEU A 615 8.84 -35.73 3.43
C LEU A 615 7.75 -35.76 2.35
N VAL A 616 6.49 -35.80 2.78
CA VAL A 616 5.33 -35.89 1.87
C VAL A 616 4.41 -34.67 2.02
N SER A 617 4.18 -34.20 3.26
CA SER A 617 3.27 -33.08 3.49
C SER A 617 3.92 -31.74 3.23
N TYR A 618 3.19 -30.84 2.56
CA TYR A 618 3.63 -29.44 2.36
C TYR A 618 3.92 -28.73 3.69
N LEU A 619 3.22 -29.09 4.77
CA LEU A 619 3.40 -28.53 6.11
C LEU A 619 4.74 -28.94 6.73
N ASP A 620 5.24 -30.14 6.40
CA ASP A 620 6.55 -30.62 6.87
C ASP A 620 7.66 -29.86 6.14
N PHE A 621 7.53 -29.67 4.82
CA PHE A 621 8.45 -28.82 4.05
C PHE A 621 8.45 -27.37 4.55
N LEU A 622 7.28 -26.86 4.96
CA LEU A 622 7.14 -25.56 5.59
C LEU A 622 7.87 -25.49 6.93
N ALA A 623 7.78 -26.55 7.74
CA ALA A 623 8.54 -26.67 8.99
C ALA A 623 10.05 -26.69 8.75
N VAL A 624 10.53 -27.42 7.73
CA VAL A 624 11.94 -27.43 7.32
C VAL A 624 12.41 -26.01 6.96
N LEU A 625 11.63 -25.27 6.17
CA LEU A 625 11.95 -23.88 5.83
C LEU A 625 12.05 -23.00 7.08
N GLY A 626 11.10 -23.12 8.00
CA GLY A 626 11.11 -22.38 9.25
C GLY A 626 12.29 -22.73 10.15
N PHE A 627 12.61 -24.01 10.27
CA PHE A 627 13.75 -24.52 11.01
C PHE A 627 15.07 -23.96 10.47
N MET A 628 15.27 -23.98 9.15
CA MET A 628 16.44 -23.38 8.50
C MET A 628 16.55 -21.88 8.81
N TYR A 629 15.42 -21.17 8.72
CA TYR A 629 15.35 -19.74 8.94
C TYR A 629 15.65 -19.36 10.41
N ARG A 630 15.15 -20.16 11.36
CA ARG A 630 15.41 -20.05 12.79
C ARG A 630 16.85 -20.34 13.16
N ASN A 631 17.43 -21.44 12.68
CA ASN A 631 18.81 -21.80 12.99
C ASN A 631 19.80 -20.75 12.51
N TYR A 632 19.57 -20.20 11.32
CA TYR A 632 20.39 -19.11 10.83
C TYR A 632 20.32 -17.86 11.73
N HIS A 633 19.11 -17.54 12.22
CA HIS A 633 18.91 -16.44 13.16
C HIS A 633 19.65 -16.65 14.50
N ALA A 634 19.72 -17.90 14.98
CA ALA A 634 20.44 -18.23 16.21
C ALA A 634 21.96 -18.10 16.05
N ILE A 635 22.50 -18.42 14.87
CA ILE A 635 23.94 -18.46 14.61
C ILE A 635 24.49 -17.09 14.14
N SER A 636 23.70 -16.31 13.41
CA SER A 636 24.18 -15.07 12.77
C SER A 636 23.87 -13.81 13.58
N ASN A 637 24.91 -13.10 13.99
CA ASN A 637 24.77 -11.75 14.56
C ASN A 637 24.34 -10.68 13.53
N SER A 638 24.50 -10.97 12.23
CA SER A 638 24.15 -10.03 11.15
C SER A 638 22.66 -10.05 10.80
N PHE A 639 21.93 -11.09 11.20
CA PHE A 639 20.55 -11.35 10.78
C PHE A 639 19.63 -11.58 11.97
N ARG A 640 19.18 -10.48 12.60
CA ARG A 640 18.18 -10.51 13.68
C ARG A 640 16.82 -9.95 13.24
N LEU A 641 16.17 -10.65 12.32
CA LEU A 641 14.94 -10.23 11.66
C LEU A 641 13.80 -11.25 11.75
N LEU A 642 13.97 -12.36 12.49
CA LEU A 642 12.90 -13.32 12.71
C LEU A 642 11.93 -12.71 13.72
N PRO A 643 10.71 -12.29 13.32
CA PRO A 643 9.76 -11.75 14.26
C PRO A 643 9.32 -12.85 15.22
N GLN A 644 8.96 -12.47 16.44
CA GLN A 644 8.33 -13.40 17.40
C GLN A 644 9.18 -14.65 17.71
N TYR A 645 10.50 -14.50 17.66
CA TYR A 645 11.47 -15.51 18.06
C TYR A 645 12.57 -14.91 18.93
N GLN A 646 12.91 -15.59 20.01
CA GLN A 646 14.10 -15.32 20.80
C GLN A 646 14.78 -16.64 21.16
N SER A 647 16.11 -16.65 21.25
CA SER A 647 16.88 -17.85 21.60
C SER A 647 16.45 -18.49 22.93
N LEU A 648 15.96 -17.68 23.87
CA LEU A 648 15.52 -18.11 25.20
C LEU A 648 14.04 -18.53 25.26
N PHE A 649 13.25 -18.26 24.22
CA PHE A 649 11.81 -18.56 24.21
C PHE A 649 11.28 -18.71 22.78
N GLN A 650 10.77 -19.91 22.45
CA GLN A 650 10.13 -20.18 21.16
C GLN A 650 8.64 -19.83 21.23
N GLY A 651 8.23 -18.78 20.53
CA GLY A 651 6.83 -18.33 20.50
C GLY A 651 5.92 -19.14 19.58
N HIS A 652 6.47 -19.70 18.50
CA HIS A 652 5.69 -20.37 17.46
C HIS A 652 6.32 -21.69 16.98
N HIS A 653 5.50 -22.55 16.38
CA HIS A 653 5.96 -23.73 15.66
C HIS A 653 6.79 -23.36 14.41
N ASP A 654 7.67 -24.25 13.96
CA ASP A 654 8.56 -23.97 12.83
C ASP A 654 7.80 -23.70 11.53
N SER A 655 6.67 -24.37 11.29
CA SER A 655 5.80 -24.09 10.14
C SER A 655 5.34 -22.62 10.07
N TRP A 656 5.16 -21.94 11.22
CA TRP A 656 4.82 -20.52 11.25
C TRP A 656 5.96 -19.66 10.69
N TYR A 657 7.19 -19.95 11.10
CA TYR A 657 8.38 -19.25 10.59
C TYR A 657 8.62 -19.52 9.10
N GLY A 658 8.29 -20.74 8.63
CA GLY A 658 8.29 -21.08 7.21
C GLY A 658 7.29 -20.24 6.41
N LEU A 659 6.05 -20.14 6.89
CA LEU A 659 5.03 -19.31 6.26
C LEU A 659 5.42 -17.84 6.26
N PHE A 660 5.97 -17.34 7.37
CA PHE A 660 6.48 -15.98 7.45
C PHE A 660 7.53 -15.69 6.36
N LEU A 661 8.47 -16.61 6.12
CA LEU A 661 9.46 -16.50 5.05
C LEU A 661 8.79 -16.40 3.68
N LEU A 662 7.83 -17.28 3.40
CA LEU A 662 7.08 -17.28 2.14
C LEU A 662 6.32 -15.96 1.92
N ARG A 663 5.60 -15.48 2.93
CA ARG A 663 4.81 -14.24 2.82
C ARG A 663 5.69 -12.99 2.74
N ARG A 664 6.79 -12.94 3.48
CA ARG A 664 7.67 -11.76 3.53
C ARG A 664 8.56 -11.61 2.30
N HIS A 665 9.03 -12.73 1.73
CA HIS A 665 10.10 -12.69 0.72
C HIS A 665 9.75 -13.35 -0.61
N VAL A 666 8.84 -14.32 -0.66
CA VAL A 666 8.52 -15.07 -1.89
C VAL A 666 7.27 -14.50 -2.54
N LEU A 667 7.45 -13.83 -3.70
CA LEU A 667 6.37 -13.24 -4.50
C LEU A 667 5.33 -12.47 -3.65
N PRO A 668 5.73 -11.52 -2.79
CA PRO A 668 4.83 -10.86 -1.83
C PRO A 668 3.72 -9.99 -2.46
N HIS A 669 3.80 -9.74 -3.77
CA HIS A 669 2.76 -9.05 -4.52
C HIS A 669 1.49 -9.90 -4.69
N LEU A 670 1.57 -11.21 -4.45
CA LEU A 670 0.46 -12.16 -4.50
C LEU A 670 -0.18 -12.40 -3.11
N ASN A 671 0.27 -11.71 -2.07
CA ASN A 671 -0.25 -11.91 -0.72
C ASN A 671 -1.72 -11.50 -0.60
N VAL A 672 -2.52 -12.27 0.12
CA VAL A 672 -3.91 -11.92 0.46
C VAL A 672 -3.96 -11.01 1.69
N ASP A 673 -5.00 -10.17 1.78
CA ASP A 673 -5.24 -9.29 2.94
C ASP A 673 -5.86 -10.06 4.11
N GLU A 674 -5.10 -11.02 4.65
CA GLU A 674 -5.49 -11.82 5.81
C GLU A 674 -4.30 -12.06 6.76
N PRO A 675 -4.50 -11.93 8.08
CA PRO A 675 -3.44 -12.15 9.04
C PRO A 675 -3.03 -13.60 9.15
N THR A 676 -1.74 -13.82 9.35
CA THR A 676 -1.19 -15.15 9.59
C THR A 676 -1.63 -15.64 10.98
N PRO A 677 -2.41 -16.74 11.07
CA PRO A 677 -2.87 -17.26 12.35
C PRO A 677 -1.68 -17.73 13.21
N ASP A 678 -1.80 -17.58 14.52
CA ASP A 678 -0.76 -18.04 15.45
C ASP A 678 -0.75 -19.56 15.54
N LEU A 679 0.45 -20.15 15.57
CA LEU A 679 0.64 -21.58 15.75
C LEU A 679 1.54 -21.83 16.97
N ALA A 680 1.00 -22.49 17.98
CA ALA A 680 1.73 -22.79 19.22
C ALA A 680 2.90 -23.75 18.96
N PRO A 681 4.02 -23.65 19.70
CA PRO A 681 5.20 -24.50 19.46
C PRO A 681 4.93 -26.00 19.68
N GLY A 682 4.01 -26.35 20.59
CA GLY A 682 3.56 -27.73 20.82
C GLY A 682 2.24 -28.09 20.12
N ALA A 683 1.92 -27.45 19.00
CA ALA A 683 0.67 -27.72 18.27
C ALA A 683 0.56 -29.20 17.86
N THR A 684 -0.62 -29.77 18.04
CA THR A 684 -0.89 -31.16 17.63
C THR A 684 -0.96 -31.27 16.11
N LEU A 685 -0.79 -32.48 15.57
CA LEU A 685 -0.88 -32.72 14.13
C LEU A 685 -2.23 -32.27 13.55
N LYS A 686 -3.35 -32.44 14.29
CA LYS A 686 -4.67 -31.95 13.86
C LYS A 686 -4.72 -30.42 13.78
N GLU A 687 -4.23 -29.74 14.82
CA GLU A 687 -4.16 -28.27 14.85
C GLU A 687 -3.31 -27.71 13.70
N ILE A 688 -2.23 -28.40 13.31
CA ILE A 688 -1.37 -28.01 12.19
C ILE A 688 -2.10 -28.15 10.83
N HIS A 689 -2.90 -29.20 10.64
CA HIS A 689 -3.66 -29.40 9.39
C HIS A 689 -4.82 -28.40 9.22
N GLU A 690 -5.44 -27.97 10.32
CA GLU A 690 -6.55 -27.00 10.33
C GLU A 690 -6.09 -25.54 10.50
N TRP A 691 -4.78 -25.31 10.61
CA TRP A 691 -4.20 -23.99 10.93
C TRP A 691 -4.41 -22.93 9.85
N LEU A 692 -4.30 -23.31 8.57
CA LEU A 692 -4.36 -22.36 7.46
C LEU A 692 -5.81 -22.11 7.01
N THR A 693 -6.15 -20.83 6.85
CA THR A 693 -7.45 -20.45 6.32
C THR A 693 -7.52 -20.69 4.80
N PRO A 694 -8.72 -20.88 4.22
CA PRO A 694 -8.87 -21.18 2.79
C PRO A 694 -8.21 -20.16 1.86
N LYS A 695 -8.25 -18.88 2.22
CA LYS A 695 -7.61 -17.80 1.45
C LYS A 695 -6.08 -17.83 1.52
N LEU A 696 -5.51 -18.23 2.66
CA LEU A 696 -4.06 -18.44 2.77
C LEU A 696 -3.61 -19.65 1.95
N VAL A 697 -4.43 -20.71 1.90
CA VAL A 697 -4.19 -21.84 1.01
C VAL A 697 -4.24 -21.40 -0.46
N GLU A 698 -5.20 -20.56 -0.84
CA GLU A 698 -5.27 -19.96 -2.17
C GLU A 698 -4.05 -19.06 -2.50
N GLU A 699 -3.55 -18.29 -1.52
CA GLU A 699 -2.31 -17.50 -1.65
C GLU A 699 -1.13 -18.41 -2.01
N LEU A 700 -0.96 -19.52 -1.28
CA LEU A 700 0.12 -20.49 -1.53
C LEU A 700 -0.03 -21.16 -2.89
N ASN A 701 -1.24 -21.54 -3.29
CA ASN A 701 -1.51 -22.10 -4.61
C ASN A 701 -1.19 -21.12 -5.74
N THR A 702 -1.54 -19.83 -5.58
CA THR A 702 -1.25 -18.80 -6.59
C THR A 702 0.26 -18.59 -6.74
N LYS A 703 1.00 -18.61 -5.61
CA LYS A 703 2.47 -18.54 -5.63
C LYS A 703 3.10 -19.79 -6.25
N PHE A 704 2.54 -20.97 -5.98
CA PHE A 704 2.95 -22.23 -6.59
C PHE A 704 2.84 -22.15 -8.12
N ASP A 705 1.67 -21.75 -8.63
CA ASP A 705 1.41 -21.62 -10.06
C ASP A 705 2.36 -20.59 -10.72
N ALA A 706 2.61 -19.45 -10.06
CA ALA A 706 3.55 -18.45 -10.52
C ALA A 706 5.01 -18.95 -10.56
N ILE A 707 5.45 -19.71 -9.56
CA ILE A 707 6.80 -20.27 -9.53
C ILE A 707 6.97 -21.34 -10.62
N ILE A 708 5.98 -22.20 -10.84
CA ILE A 708 5.97 -23.14 -11.98
C ILE A 708 6.17 -22.38 -13.29
N ALA A 709 5.42 -21.30 -13.51
CA ALA A 709 5.55 -20.48 -14.72
C ALA A 709 6.96 -19.86 -14.88
N ILE A 710 7.52 -19.33 -13.79
CA ILE A 710 8.87 -18.74 -13.78
C ILE A 710 9.94 -19.81 -14.06
N ILE A 711 9.84 -21.00 -13.44
CA ILE A 711 10.80 -22.09 -13.65
C ILE A 711 10.72 -22.59 -15.11
N ARG A 712 9.52 -22.70 -15.67
CA ARG A 712 9.34 -23.04 -17.10
C ARG A 712 9.99 -22.01 -18.02
N GLN A 713 9.77 -20.73 -17.73
CA GLN A 713 10.41 -19.63 -18.47
C GLN A 713 11.94 -19.73 -18.35
N LEU A 714 12.48 -20.09 -17.17
CA LEU A 714 13.92 -20.21 -16.95
C LEU A 714 14.52 -21.35 -17.77
N PHE A 715 13.88 -22.51 -17.78
CA PHE A 715 14.30 -23.62 -18.61
C PHE A 715 14.22 -23.26 -20.11
N GLY A 716 13.14 -22.63 -20.54
CA GLY A 716 13.00 -22.14 -21.92
C GLY A 716 14.08 -21.11 -22.30
N PHE A 717 14.43 -20.21 -21.39
CA PHE A 717 15.49 -19.22 -21.58
C PHE A 717 16.88 -19.88 -21.64
N TYR A 718 17.11 -20.88 -20.78
CA TYR A 718 18.35 -21.64 -20.79
C TYR A 718 18.54 -22.40 -22.10
N LEU A 719 17.49 -23.08 -22.57
CA LEU A 719 17.46 -23.82 -23.85
C LEU A 719 17.49 -22.91 -25.09
N GLY A 720 17.33 -21.59 -24.92
CA GLY A 720 17.37 -20.63 -26.03
C GLY A 720 16.04 -20.45 -26.77
N ILE A 721 14.93 -20.96 -26.23
CA ILE A 721 13.57 -20.72 -26.76
C ILE A 721 13.19 -19.25 -26.63
N THR A 722 13.56 -18.64 -25.50
CA THR A 722 13.38 -17.20 -25.26
C THR A 722 14.73 -16.50 -25.21
N GLY A 723 14.75 -15.23 -25.63
CA GLY A 723 15.95 -14.39 -25.62
C GLY A 723 16.15 -13.61 -24.33
N HIS A 724 17.29 -12.93 -24.24
CA HIS A 724 17.58 -11.96 -23.19
C HIS A 724 16.62 -10.76 -23.30
N GLN A 725 15.99 -10.40 -22.20
CA GLN A 725 15.13 -9.24 -22.09
C GLN A 725 15.95 -8.12 -21.45
N GLY A 726 16.49 -7.24 -22.30
CA GLY A 726 17.42 -6.19 -21.87
C GLY A 726 16.87 -5.31 -20.74
N ASN A 727 17.71 -5.01 -19.75
CA ASN A 727 17.37 -4.14 -18.62
C ASN A 727 17.14 -2.68 -19.06
N ASP A 728 17.59 -2.31 -20.25
CA ASP A 728 17.53 -0.94 -20.79
C ASP A 728 16.34 -0.73 -21.73
N VAL A 729 15.49 -1.75 -21.91
CA VAL A 729 14.29 -1.65 -22.75
C VAL A 729 13.18 -0.98 -21.95
N LEU A 730 12.66 0.14 -22.45
CA LEU A 730 11.60 0.93 -21.80
C LEU A 730 10.36 0.09 -21.43
N SER A 731 10.00 -0.91 -22.25
CA SER A 731 8.88 -1.82 -21.97
C SER A 731 9.03 -2.63 -20.67
N TYR A 732 10.26 -2.82 -20.19
CA TYR A 732 10.60 -3.52 -18.96
C TYR A 732 11.07 -2.57 -17.85
N GLN A 733 10.82 -1.27 -17.99
CA GLN A 733 11.12 -0.27 -16.98
C GLN A 733 9.85 0.36 -16.42
N GLU A 734 9.96 0.94 -15.24
CA GLU A 734 8.93 1.77 -14.63
C GLU A 734 9.55 2.95 -13.87
N ALA A 735 8.72 3.96 -13.60
CA ALA A 735 9.06 5.08 -12.75
C ALA A 735 8.94 4.69 -11.27
N PHE A 736 10.05 4.80 -10.53
CA PHE A 736 10.11 4.70 -9.08
C PHE A 736 9.82 6.05 -8.45
N THR A 737 8.65 6.16 -7.82
CA THR A 737 8.06 7.44 -7.43
C THR A 737 8.53 7.93 -6.05
N VAL A 738 8.28 9.20 -5.76
CA VAL A 738 8.70 9.86 -4.51
C VAL A 738 8.11 9.15 -3.29
N SER A 739 6.83 8.80 -3.32
CA SER A 739 6.19 8.09 -2.21
C SER A 739 6.77 6.68 -2.00
N GLN A 740 7.35 6.03 -3.02
CA GLN A 740 8.05 4.75 -2.84
C GLN A 740 9.39 4.92 -2.10
N VAL A 741 10.09 6.02 -2.34
CA VAL A 741 11.30 6.38 -1.57
C VAL A 741 10.91 6.66 -0.12
N LEU A 742 9.89 7.49 0.09
CA LEU A 742 9.44 7.91 1.41
C LEU A 742 8.90 6.75 2.25
N ILE A 743 8.14 5.82 1.67
CA ILE A 743 7.64 4.64 2.41
C ILE A 743 8.80 3.72 2.84
N GLY A 744 9.86 3.61 2.02
CA GLY A 744 11.08 2.87 2.39
C GLY A 744 11.80 3.52 3.58
N GLY A 745 11.95 4.85 3.55
CA GLY A 745 12.50 5.61 4.68
C GLY A 745 11.63 5.46 5.95
N PHE A 746 10.30 5.56 5.78
CA PHE A 746 9.34 5.44 6.86
C PHE A 746 9.34 4.03 7.49
N GLU A 747 9.42 2.96 6.70
CA GLU A 747 9.56 1.58 7.20
C GLU A 747 10.76 1.45 8.15
N VAL A 748 11.93 1.99 7.74
CA VAL A 748 13.16 1.91 8.53
C VAL A 748 13.01 2.68 9.85
N CYS A 749 12.45 3.89 9.79
CA CYS A 749 12.18 4.74 10.95
C CYS A 749 11.21 4.07 11.93
N LEU A 750 10.07 3.59 11.44
CA LEU A 750 9.07 2.93 12.27
C LEU A 750 9.61 1.63 12.88
N SER A 751 10.30 0.80 12.08
CA SER A 751 10.90 -0.45 12.57
C SER A 751 11.91 -0.17 13.69
N ARG A 752 12.72 0.89 13.57
CA ARG A 752 13.67 1.29 14.60
C ARG A 752 12.95 1.73 15.88
N LEU A 753 11.95 2.61 15.75
CA LEU A 753 11.17 3.08 16.90
C LEU A 753 10.52 1.92 17.65
N LEU A 754 9.78 1.06 16.93
CA LEU A 754 9.08 -0.07 17.54
C LEU A 754 10.05 -1.07 18.18
N LYS A 755 11.23 -1.31 17.59
CA LYS A 755 12.27 -2.16 18.21
C LYS A 755 12.78 -1.57 19.52
N VAL A 756 13.13 -0.29 19.54
CA VAL A 756 13.62 0.38 20.76
C VAL A 756 12.55 0.40 21.84
N LEU A 757 11.31 0.71 21.46
CA LEU A 757 10.16 0.71 22.36
C LEU A 757 9.93 -0.68 22.97
N THR A 758 9.83 -1.71 22.12
CA THR A 758 9.59 -3.10 22.56
C THR A 758 10.73 -3.61 23.45
N TYR A 759 11.99 -3.31 23.09
CA TYR A 759 13.15 -3.67 23.91
C TYR A 759 13.05 -3.08 25.32
N ARG A 760 12.79 -1.78 25.42
CA ARG A 760 12.70 -1.09 26.72
C ARG A 760 11.53 -1.59 27.55
N MET A 761 10.37 -1.78 26.91
CA MET A 761 9.21 -2.39 27.55
C MET A 761 9.58 -3.75 28.13
N ALA A 762 10.16 -4.64 27.33
CA ALA A 762 10.55 -5.98 27.77
C ALA A 762 11.58 -5.97 28.91
N THR A 763 12.53 -5.03 28.92
CA THR A 763 13.53 -4.91 30.00
C THR A 763 12.99 -4.30 31.29
N SER A 764 11.99 -3.42 31.19
CA SER A 764 11.45 -2.68 32.35
C SER A 764 10.23 -3.34 32.99
N MET A 765 9.61 -4.29 32.29
CA MET A 765 8.36 -4.92 32.69
C MET A 765 8.58 -5.98 33.78
N PRO A 766 7.92 -5.86 34.94
CA PRO A 766 7.95 -6.91 35.97
C PRO A 766 7.33 -8.22 35.49
N SER A 767 7.90 -9.36 35.89
CA SER A 767 7.38 -10.70 35.56
C SER A 767 5.97 -10.94 36.12
N THR A 768 5.64 -10.31 37.25
CA THR A 768 4.30 -10.33 37.87
C THR A 768 3.27 -9.63 36.98
N LEU A 769 3.58 -8.43 36.49
CA LEU A 769 2.72 -7.68 35.55
C LEU A 769 2.51 -8.46 34.25
N PHE A 770 3.59 -9.03 33.68
CA PHE A 770 3.49 -9.85 32.47
C PHE A 770 2.55 -11.05 32.64
N SER A 771 2.67 -11.75 33.76
CA SER A 771 1.82 -12.91 34.08
C SER A 771 0.35 -12.52 34.29
N GLN A 772 0.09 -11.34 34.89
CA GLN A 772 -1.25 -10.78 35.02
C GLN A 772 -1.85 -10.40 33.66
N ILE A 773 -1.05 -9.78 32.77
CA ILE A 773 -1.47 -9.40 31.42
C ILE A 773 -1.93 -10.63 30.62
N LEU A 774 -1.18 -11.73 30.67
CA LEU A 774 -1.57 -12.97 30.00
C LEU A 774 -2.89 -13.54 30.51
N ARG A 775 -3.32 -13.20 31.74
CA ARG A 775 -4.54 -13.71 32.37
C ARG A 775 -5.74 -12.76 32.30
N ILE A 776 -5.62 -11.58 31.66
CA ILE A 776 -6.66 -10.54 31.63
C ILE A 776 -8.06 -11.07 31.27
N THR A 777 -8.18 -11.97 30.28
CA THR A 777 -9.49 -12.51 29.87
C THR A 777 -10.18 -13.39 30.93
N LYS A 778 -9.46 -13.80 31.98
CA LYS A 778 -10.00 -14.56 33.13
C LYS A 778 -10.32 -13.67 34.34
N MET A 779 -9.88 -12.41 34.37
CA MET A 779 -9.97 -11.52 35.55
C MET A 779 -11.17 -10.55 35.48
N ASP A 780 -11.72 -10.21 36.66
CA ASP A 780 -12.82 -9.24 36.80
C ASP A 780 -12.39 -7.80 36.49
N GLY A 781 -13.34 -6.97 36.03
CA GLY A 781 -13.09 -5.64 35.47
C GLY A 781 -12.30 -4.66 36.36
N LYS A 782 -12.45 -4.71 37.70
CA LYS A 782 -11.72 -3.81 38.62
C LYS A 782 -10.22 -4.12 38.71
N GLY A 783 -9.81 -5.38 38.58
CA GLY A 783 -8.40 -5.76 38.57
C GLY A 783 -7.68 -5.36 37.29
N ASN A 784 -8.41 -5.35 36.17
CA ASN A 784 -7.89 -5.01 34.85
C ASN A 784 -7.53 -3.52 34.69
N GLY A 785 -8.20 -2.62 35.44
CA GLY A 785 -7.90 -1.17 35.44
C GLY A 785 -6.45 -0.85 35.78
N ARG A 786 -5.99 -1.35 36.93
CA ARG A 786 -4.61 -1.12 37.41
C ARG A 786 -3.56 -1.68 36.44
N ILE A 787 -3.85 -2.83 35.81
CA ILE A 787 -2.94 -3.47 34.84
C ILE A 787 -2.78 -2.58 33.59
N PHE A 788 -3.88 -2.03 33.07
CA PHE A 788 -3.81 -1.17 31.88
C PHE A 788 -3.20 0.21 32.18
N GLU A 789 -3.43 0.77 33.37
CA GLU A 789 -2.73 1.97 33.83
C GLU A 789 -1.21 1.74 33.89
N GLN A 790 -0.76 0.64 34.51
CA GLN A 790 0.65 0.27 34.56
C GLN A 790 1.24 0.05 33.16
N LEU A 791 0.51 -0.63 32.27
CA LEU A 791 0.95 -0.83 30.88
C LEU A 791 1.08 0.51 30.12
N LYS A 792 0.14 1.44 30.34
CA LYS A 792 0.20 2.80 29.78
C LYS A 792 1.41 3.55 30.29
N GLU A 793 1.62 3.58 31.60
CA GLU A 793 2.79 4.23 32.24
C GLU A 793 4.11 3.67 31.72
N HIS A 794 4.26 2.34 31.66
CA HIS A 794 5.46 1.69 31.12
C HIS A 794 5.71 2.09 29.66
N THR A 795 4.65 2.21 28.87
CA THR A 795 4.76 2.60 27.46
C THR A 795 5.17 4.07 27.33
N GLU A 796 4.53 4.96 28.09
CA GLU A 796 4.87 6.39 28.09
C GLU A 796 6.32 6.64 28.53
N VAL A 797 6.77 5.96 29.59
CA VAL A 797 8.17 6.04 30.06
C VAL A 797 9.14 5.51 28.99
N SER A 798 8.78 4.41 28.33
CA SER A 798 9.61 3.81 27.27
C SER A 798 9.71 4.71 26.02
N ALA A 799 8.62 5.42 25.70
CA ALA A 799 8.51 6.36 24.58
C ALA A 799 9.17 7.73 24.85
N ARG A 800 9.18 8.25 26.08
CA ARG A 800 9.85 9.52 26.41
C ARG A 800 11.38 9.43 26.34
N ARG A 801 11.94 8.26 26.63
CA ARG A 801 13.41 8.05 26.61
C ARG A 801 13.99 7.87 25.21
N THR A 802 13.18 7.89 24.16
CA THR A 802 13.63 7.80 22.75
C THR A 802 14.17 9.18 22.33
N GLY A 803 15.30 9.59 22.91
CA GLY A 803 15.94 10.90 22.67
C GLY A 803 16.55 11.08 21.27
N SER A 804 16.14 10.28 20.28
CA SER A 804 16.54 10.41 18.88
C SER A 804 15.30 10.71 18.05
N ASP A 805 15.35 11.72 17.19
CA ASP A 805 14.33 12.02 16.18
C ASP A 805 13.92 10.73 15.44
N GLY A 806 12.66 10.31 15.63
CA GLY A 806 12.13 9.06 15.08
C GLY A 806 12.12 9.04 13.56
N LEU A 807 12.14 10.22 12.92
CA LEU A 807 12.20 10.39 11.46
C LEU A 807 13.58 10.85 10.96
N ALA A 808 14.63 10.77 11.79
CA ALA A 808 15.97 11.26 11.42
C ALA A 808 16.53 10.69 10.11
N THR A 809 16.26 9.41 9.80
CA THR A 809 16.70 8.80 8.53
C THR A 809 15.97 9.42 7.34
N LEU A 810 14.67 9.71 7.50
CA LEU A 810 13.85 10.32 6.46
C LEU A 810 14.25 11.78 6.25
N ASN A 811 14.57 12.51 7.32
CA ASN A 811 15.08 13.89 7.24
C ASN A 811 16.47 14.01 6.59
N ARG A 812 17.23 12.91 6.48
CA ARG A 812 18.53 12.86 5.79
C ARG A 812 18.44 12.51 4.31
N LEU A 813 17.35 11.84 3.89
CA LEU A 813 17.07 11.56 2.48
C LEU A 813 16.74 12.86 1.76
#